data_AF-A0A7W3XS99-F1
#
_entry.id   AF-A0A7W3XS99-F1
#
_cell.length_a   1.000
_cell.length_b   1.000
_cell.length_c   1.000
_cell.angle_alpha   90.00
_cell.angle_beta   90.00
_cell.angle_gamma   90.00
#
_symmetry.space_group_name_H-M   'P 1'
#
loop_
_entity.id
_entity.type
_entity.pdbx_description
1 polymer ?
#
loop_
_entity_poly.entity_id
_entity_poly.type
_entity_poly.pdbx_seq_one_letter_code
_entity_poly.pdbx_strand_id
1 'polypeptide(L)'
;MAEEQSYQEQELSLLEASLHGDIREDVEFLGLKLTDIMWVIATSIVVGGFPFIFPMPLVIKLGWFLFVILISLIGRLLKWPFRMKRSYHDLRQAKSGSGEKMDELLGIKEDGWFYRSEHQIHVVIKITAPPWGTAVLAQKKQRLAGFERFLRACVREDIELSISSEQVPDFRFELWNAKRDRVAATPGIERLRHNRLQMWENLACNNEALRSEYIFRLSIYENKISIRERDDEPDDLSEVEQKRFRLVAELRDKLGRTIGGLEQSGHTWSLLSGFATPEVIGRWWDRTMWEEWKSAQKTWSEEEEEHPEEIYAAEPNEPVAIAETSFSNDEVDHTAATAALSDSEKSESRTETAMEEVATAEEDIFTTAFSVIANDQQSQATKASSIKRSSPKGSLLGKLWSSINIYFKAAIRHFKAALKKGARLGGKKGKASKIPRKIVLEESVVSTDCDIDPIDKDNIQYPSSCLQGVMLLTSRTASGVSFLATNVAAAASSPEKQVAIIDCSPDLACYTFLNPVSKKINDEKLEKWEAWGSPHVPGLILYTPKDFPTLRDITLLIDNSECDAVLVDLPWEYPERQELGKRYKTVGVIDADYHHWTQWEKCNQEEIGSINEVWLNMVDDEMKKLMNELIQERFGRPAAAAFPFYPEAMKWIFQGRPFAVHPQARASFLFLKGESA
;
A
#
# COMPACT_ATOMS: atom_id res chain seq x y z
N MET A 1 -5.41 25.92 23.18
CA MET A 1 -6.43 24.86 23.24
C MET A 1 -7.71 25.28 22.51
N ALA A 2 -8.55 26.17 23.03
CA ALA A 2 -9.81 26.55 22.34
C ALA A 2 -9.60 27.11 20.91
N GLU A 3 -8.62 28.00 20.71
CA GLU A 3 -8.28 28.52 19.38
C GLU A 3 -7.68 27.46 18.45
N GLU A 4 -6.96 26.48 19.00
CA GLU A 4 -6.37 25.38 18.23
C GLU A 4 -7.45 24.38 17.78
N GLN A 5 -8.43 24.11 18.64
CA GLN A 5 -9.63 23.31 18.32
C GLN A 5 -10.44 23.99 17.22
N SER A 6 -10.72 25.31 17.35
CA SER A 6 -11.42 26.06 16.31
C SER A 6 -10.64 26.09 14.99
N TYR A 7 -9.31 26.17 15.01
CA TYR A 7 -8.49 26.09 13.80
C TYR A 7 -8.53 24.70 13.14
N GLN A 8 -8.54 23.63 13.95
CA GLN A 8 -8.71 22.25 13.46
C GLN A 8 -10.09 22.02 12.85
N GLU A 9 -11.16 22.53 13.46
CA GLU A 9 -12.53 22.47 12.92
C GLU A 9 -12.66 23.26 11.60
N GLN A 10 -12.03 24.44 11.51
CA GLN A 10 -11.99 25.25 10.27
C GLN A 10 -11.14 24.59 9.17
N GLU A 11 -10.16 23.76 9.54
CA GLU A 11 -9.38 22.96 8.59
C GLU A 11 -10.14 21.70 8.13
N LEU A 12 -10.79 20.99 9.05
CA LEU A 12 -11.62 19.82 8.75
C LEU A 12 -12.79 20.20 7.85
N SER A 13 -13.56 21.23 8.19
CA SER A 13 -14.67 21.72 7.34
C SER A 13 -14.20 22.20 5.94
N LEU A 14 -12.98 22.73 5.84
CA LEU A 14 -12.35 23.09 4.56
C LEU A 14 -11.95 21.87 3.73
N LEU A 15 -11.42 20.82 4.38
CA LEU A 15 -11.10 19.55 3.74
C LEU A 15 -12.39 18.82 3.32
N GLU A 16 -13.38 18.72 4.20
CA GLU A 16 -14.71 18.20 3.92
C GLU A 16 -15.38 18.90 2.74
N ALA A 17 -15.41 20.23 2.72
CA ALA A 17 -16.00 20.99 1.60
C ALA A 17 -15.29 20.72 0.26
N SER A 18 -13.99 20.37 0.28
CA SER A 18 -13.24 20.00 -0.92
C SER A 18 -13.38 18.51 -1.31
N LEU A 19 -13.53 17.62 -0.32
CA LEU A 19 -13.67 16.17 -0.50
C LEU A 19 -15.10 15.77 -0.86
N HIS A 20 -16.11 16.51 -0.40
CA HIS A 20 -17.52 16.32 -0.81
C HIS A 20 -17.78 16.70 -2.29
N GLY A 21 -16.72 17.05 -3.03
CA GLY A 21 -16.68 16.96 -4.49
C GLY A 21 -16.84 15.52 -5.02
N ASP A 22 -18.08 15.03 -4.95
CA ASP A 22 -18.60 13.84 -5.63
C ASP A 22 -18.19 12.44 -5.13
N ILE A 23 -18.10 12.26 -3.80
CA ILE A 23 -18.03 10.95 -3.11
C ILE A 23 -19.20 9.99 -3.50
N ARG A 24 -20.26 10.51 -4.13
CA ARG A 24 -21.49 9.77 -4.47
C ARG A 24 -21.29 8.65 -5.51
N GLU A 25 -20.18 8.60 -6.25
CA GLU A 25 -19.90 7.50 -7.18
C GLU A 25 -19.27 6.24 -6.53
N ASP A 26 -18.84 6.30 -5.26
CA ASP A 26 -18.10 5.22 -4.58
C ASP A 26 -18.89 4.47 -3.48
N VAL A 27 -20.18 4.78 -3.29
CA VAL A 27 -21.05 3.99 -2.39
C VAL A 27 -21.38 2.62 -3.02
N GLU A 28 -20.63 1.58 -2.66
CA GLU A 28 -20.89 0.20 -3.06
C GLU A 28 -21.94 -0.47 -2.14
N PHE A 29 -23.20 -0.55 -2.56
CA PHE A 29 -24.23 -1.32 -1.85
C PHE A 29 -24.07 -2.81 -2.18
N LEU A 30 -23.74 -3.66 -1.18
CA LEU A 30 -23.41 -5.07 -1.38
C LEU A 30 -22.26 -5.31 -2.40
N GLY A 31 -21.29 -4.40 -2.48
CA GLY A 31 -20.18 -4.49 -3.46
C GLY A 31 -20.58 -4.12 -4.90
N LEU A 32 -21.76 -3.52 -5.10
CA LEU A 32 -22.28 -3.04 -6.38
C LEU A 32 -22.41 -1.52 -6.34
N LYS A 33 -21.86 -0.83 -7.35
CA LYS A 33 -22.09 0.61 -7.50
C LYS A 33 -23.54 0.87 -7.94
N LEU A 34 -24.06 2.07 -7.69
CA LEU A 34 -25.40 2.48 -8.16
C LEU A 34 -25.57 2.26 -9.68
N THR A 35 -24.51 2.48 -10.44
CA THR A 35 -24.43 2.23 -11.88
C THR A 35 -24.55 0.74 -12.25
N ASP A 36 -24.03 -0.17 -11.42
CA ASP A 36 -24.21 -1.62 -11.58
C ASP A 36 -25.66 -2.03 -11.32
N ILE A 37 -26.29 -1.49 -10.26
CA ILE A 37 -27.69 -1.76 -9.91
C ILE A 37 -28.62 -1.31 -11.05
N MET A 38 -28.45 -0.07 -11.53
CA MET A 38 -29.20 0.46 -12.68
C MET A 38 -28.99 -0.39 -13.93
N TRP A 39 -27.77 -0.90 -14.15
CA TRP A 39 -27.48 -1.80 -15.27
C TRP A 39 -28.15 -3.17 -15.11
N VAL A 40 -28.19 -3.75 -13.91
CA VAL A 40 -28.92 -5.00 -13.62
C VAL A 40 -30.41 -4.82 -13.89
N ILE A 41 -31.01 -3.71 -13.45
CA ILE A 41 -32.42 -3.38 -13.71
C ILE A 41 -32.67 -3.24 -15.22
N ALA A 42 -31.89 -2.41 -15.92
CA ALA A 42 -32.07 -2.19 -17.36
C ALA A 42 -31.90 -3.49 -18.18
N THR A 43 -30.90 -4.31 -17.85
CA THR A 43 -30.66 -5.60 -18.53
C THR A 43 -31.79 -6.59 -18.24
N SER A 44 -32.32 -6.61 -17.01
CA SER A 44 -33.45 -7.45 -16.63
C SER A 44 -34.75 -7.04 -17.33
N ILE A 45 -35.00 -5.75 -17.51
CA ILE A 45 -36.17 -5.27 -18.27
C ILE A 45 -36.03 -5.61 -19.76
N VAL A 46 -34.86 -5.34 -20.38
CA VAL A 46 -34.68 -5.56 -21.82
C VAL A 46 -34.58 -7.05 -22.17
N VAL A 47 -33.69 -7.80 -21.51
CA VAL A 47 -33.40 -9.21 -21.83
C VAL A 47 -34.36 -10.16 -21.11
N GLY A 48 -34.73 -9.85 -19.87
CA GLY A 48 -35.72 -10.61 -19.10
C GLY A 48 -37.15 -10.34 -19.56
N GLY A 49 -37.46 -9.14 -20.05
CA GLY A 49 -38.78 -8.77 -20.58
C GLY A 49 -39.04 -9.26 -22.02
N PHE A 50 -37.99 -9.51 -22.82
CA PHE A 50 -38.12 -9.97 -24.22
C PHE A 50 -39.05 -11.19 -24.42
N PRO A 51 -39.05 -12.25 -23.59
CA PRO A 51 -40.02 -13.36 -23.67
C PRO A 51 -41.49 -12.95 -23.57
N PHE A 52 -41.81 -11.82 -22.92
CA PHE A 52 -43.21 -11.41 -22.73
C PHE A 52 -43.90 -11.05 -24.05
N ILE A 53 -43.13 -10.63 -25.06
CA ILE A 53 -43.58 -10.33 -26.43
C ILE A 53 -44.09 -11.61 -27.14
N PHE A 54 -43.57 -12.79 -26.78
CA PHE A 54 -43.91 -14.06 -27.42
C PHE A 54 -45.10 -14.76 -26.73
N PRO A 55 -45.89 -15.59 -27.44
CA PRO A 55 -47.01 -16.34 -26.88
C PRO A 55 -46.55 -17.58 -26.09
N MET A 56 -45.67 -17.39 -25.11
CA MET A 56 -45.19 -18.43 -24.20
C MET A 56 -46.02 -18.50 -22.90
N PRO A 57 -46.11 -19.67 -22.22
CA PRO A 57 -46.71 -19.79 -20.90
C PRO A 57 -46.07 -18.84 -19.87
N LEU A 58 -46.92 -18.21 -19.04
CA LEU A 58 -46.50 -17.18 -18.08
C LEU A 58 -45.44 -17.66 -17.06
N VAL A 59 -45.48 -18.94 -16.67
CA VAL A 59 -44.47 -19.55 -15.79
C VAL A 59 -43.07 -19.54 -16.43
N ILE A 60 -42.97 -19.79 -17.74
CA ILE A 60 -41.69 -19.76 -18.47
C ILE A 60 -41.18 -18.33 -18.59
N LYS A 61 -42.08 -17.35 -18.82
CA LYS A 61 -41.73 -15.92 -18.86
C LYS A 61 -41.17 -15.42 -17.53
N LEU A 62 -41.85 -15.72 -16.41
CA LEU A 62 -41.39 -15.35 -15.06
C LEU A 62 -40.08 -16.07 -14.69
N GLY A 63 -39.95 -17.36 -15.01
CA GLY A 63 -38.73 -18.12 -14.77
C GLY A 63 -37.52 -17.55 -15.50
N TRP A 64 -37.70 -17.12 -16.76
CA TRP A 64 -36.65 -16.43 -17.53
C TRP A 64 -36.30 -15.07 -16.93
N PHE A 65 -37.30 -14.26 -16.56
CA PHE A 65 -37.10 -12.94 -15.97
C PHE A 65 -36.26 -13.01 -14.68
N LEU A 66 -36.63 -13.90 -13.76
CA LEU A 66 -35.87 -14.16 -12.52
C LEU A 66 -34.46 -14.69 -12.79
N PHE A 67 -34.30 -15.58 -13.77
CA PHE A 67 -33.00 -16.12 -14.16
C PHE A 67 -32.05 -15.03 -14.71
N VAL A 68 -32.57 -14.10 -15.51
CA VAL A 68 -31.79 -12.95 -16.02
C VAL A 68 -31.39 -12.00 -14.88
N ILE A 69 -32.30 -11.70 -13.93
CA ILE A 69 -31.98 -10.90 -12.74
C ILE A 69 -30.84 -11.56 -11.96
N LEU A 70 -30.98 -12.84 -11.62
CA LEU A 70 -30.03 -13.57 -10.78
C LEU A 70 -28.64 -13.63 -11.44
N ILE A 71 -28.56 -13.93 -12.74
CA ILE A 71 -27.29 -13.96 -13.48
C ILE A 71 -26.67 -12.56 -13.61
N SER A 72 -27.49 -11.52 -13.85
CA SER A 72 -26.97 -10.15 -13.95
C SER A 72 -26.40 -9.67 -12.62
N LEU A 73 -27.07 -9.99 -11.51
CA LEU A 73 -26.63 -9.67 -10.15
C LEU A 73 -25.34 -10.43 -9.78
N ILE A 74 -25.33 -11.77 -9.89
CA ILE A 74 -24.14 -12.60 -9.61
C ILE A 74 -22.97 -12.20 -10.50
N GLY A 75 -23.22 -11.96 -11.80
CA GLY A 75 -22.18 -11.56 -12.74
C GLY A 75 -21.56 -10.19 -12.43
N ARG A 76 -22.34 -9.23 -11.92
CA ARG A 76 -21.81 -7.93 -11.46
C ARG A 76 -21.06 -8.07 -10.13
N LEU A 77 -21.59 -8.84 -9.18
CA LEU A 77 -20.97 -9.06 -7.86
C LEU A 77 -19.62 -9.81 -7.98
N LEU A 78 -19.51 -10.78 -8.89
CA LEU A 78 -18.25 -11.43 -9.26
C LEU A 78 -17.37 -10.61 -10.23
N LYS A 79 -17.78 -9.37 -10.55
CA LYS A 79 -17.16 -8.44 -11.51
C LYS A 79 -16.83 -9.12 -12.86
N TRP A 80 -17.65 -10.10 -13.30
CA TRP A 80 -17.46 -10.87 -14.55
C TRP A 80 -17.38 -10.01 -15.81
N PRO A 81 -18.24 -8.98 -16.05
CA PRO A 81 -18.09 -8.12 -17.23
C PRO A 81 -16.74 -7.40 -17.27
N PHE A 82 -16.21 -7.00 -16.11
CA PHE A 82 -14.90 -6.37 -15.98
C PHE A 82 -13.77 -7.38 -16.21
N ARG A 83 -13.82 -8.54 -15.56
CA ARG A 83 -12.85 -9.64 -15.77
C ARG A 83 -12.82 -10.14 -17.21
N MET A 84 -13.98 -10.25 -17.87
CA MET A 84 -14.11 -10.61 -19.28
C MET A 84 -13.60 -9.49 -20.21
N LYS A 85 -13.90 -8.21 -19.91
CA LYS A 85 -13.35 -7.07 -20.66
C LYS A 85 -11.82 -7.03 -20.56
N ARG A 86 -11.27 -7.20 -19.35
CA ARG A 86 -9.82 -7.26 -19.09
C ARG A 86 -9.19 -8.43 -19.81
N SER A 87 -9.65 -9.67 -19.57
CA SER A 87 -9.15 -10.85 -20.29
C SER A 87 -9.23 -10.72 -21.81
N TYR A 88 -10.29 -10.12 -22.36
CA TYR A 88 -10.42 -9.87 -23.81
C TYR A 88 -9.52 -8.74 -24.32
N HIS A 89 -9.13 -7.79 -23.48
CA HIS A 89 -8.14 -6.76 -23.77
C HIS A 89 -6.74 -7.37 -23.75
N ASP A 90 -6.38 -8.05 -22.66
CA ASP A 90 -5.10 -8.71 -22.42
C ASP A 90 -4.82 -9.82 -23.46
N LEU A 91 -5.86 -10.49 -23.99
CA LEU A 91 -5.78 -11.47 -25.10
C LEU A 91 -5.71 -10.83 -26.50
N ARG A 92 -5.95 -9.51 -26.63
CA ARG A 92 -6.02 -8.81 -27.93
C ARG A 92 -4.98 -7.72 -28.10
N GLN A 93 -4.39 -7.22 -27.03
CA GLN A 93 -3.16 -6.46 -27.12
C GLN A 93 -2.11 -7.35 -27.81
N ALA A 94 -1.44 -6.79 -28.80
CA ALA A 94 -0.34 -7.48 -29.43
C ALA A 94 0.75 -7.69 -28.37
N LYS A 95 1.18 -8.94 -28.18
CA LYS A 95 2.45 -9.22 -27.50
C LYS A 95 3.58 -8.77 -28.45
N SER A 96 3.82 -7.46 -28.50
CA SER A 96 4.92 -6.86 -29.24
C SER A 96 6.19 -6.90 -28.39
N GLY A 97 7.34 -7.13 -29.05
CA GLY A 97 8.65 -7.23 -28.42
C GLY A 97 9.23 -8.64 -28.53
N SER A 98 10.48 -8.74 -29.00
CA SER A 98 11.27 -9.98 -28.93
C SER A 98 11.72 -10.33 -27.50
N GLY A 99 11.60 -9.37 -26.58
CA GLY A 99 12.15 -9.44 -25.22
C GLY A 99 13.61 -8.97 -25.13
N GLU A 100 14.23 -8.57 -26.24
CA GLU A 100 15.64 -8.15 -26.28
C GLU A 100 15.86 -6.71 -25.79
N LYS A 101 14.84 -5.85 -25.88
CA LYS A 101 14.81 -4.49 -25.31
C LYS A 101 13.51 -4.24 -24.58
N MET A 102 13.59 -3.52 -23.45
CA MET A 102 12.46 -3.35 -22.54
C MET A 102 11.39 -2.40 -23.08
N ASP A 103 11.78 -1.36 -23.83
CA ASP A 103 10.84 -0.46 -24.51
C ASP A 103 9.96 -1.24 -25.51
N GLU A 104 10.58 -2.19 -26.22
CA GLU A 104 9.91 -3.05 -27.20
C GLU A 104 8.95 -4.05 -26.54
N LEU A 105 9.31 -4.59 -25.35
CA LEU A 105 8.45 -5.46 -24.54
C LEU A 105 7.19 -4.73 -24.05
N LEU A 106 7.33 -3.47 -23.66
CA LEU A 106 6.22 -2.64 -23.16
C LEU A 106 5.41 -1.98 -24.28
N GLY A 107 5.86 -2.06 -25.53
CA GLY A 107 5.24 -1.36 -26.67
C GLY A 107 5.40 0.17 -26.59
N ILE A 108 6.39 0.64 -25.84
CA ILE A 108 6.64 2.06 -25.57
C ILE A 108 7.69 2.60 -26.55
N LYS A 109 7.53 3.87 -26.96
CA LYS A 109 8.55 4.62 -27.68
C LYS A 109 8.79 5.96 -26.99
N GLU A 110 9.97 6.15 -26.41
CA GLU A 110 10.40 7.45 -25.91
C GLU A 110 10.61 8.44 -27.06
N ASP A 111 10.23 9.70 -26.84
CA ASP A 111 10.26 10.78 -27.83
C ASP A 111 10.67 12.09 -27.12
N GLY A 112 11.89 12.08 -26.55
CA GLY A 112 12.42 13.15 -25.72
C GLY A 112 11.71 13.20 -24.36
N TRP A 113 11.03 14.30 -24.07
CA TRP A 113 10.35 14.53 -22.78
C TRP A 113 8.94 13.92 -22.69
N PHE A 114 8.60 12.94 -23.51
CA PHE A 114 7.39 12.13 -23.35
C PHE A 114 7.60 10.76 -23.96
N TYR A 115 6.70 9.84 -23.66
CA TYR A 115 6.69 8.52 -24.29
C TYR A 115 5.33 8.22 -24.92
N ARG A 116 5.36 7.44 -25.99
CA ARG A 116 4.18 7.00 -26.75
C ARG A 116 3.87 5.55 -26.39
N SER A 117 2.62 5.25 -26.07
CA SER A 117 2.08 3.89 -25.93
C SER A 117 0.90 3.74 -26.86
N GLU A 118 1.04 2.91 -27.90
CA GLU A 118 0.07 2.77 -29.01
C GLU A 118 -0.33 4.12 -29.66
N HIS A 119 -1.44 4.72 -29.21
CA HIS A 119 -2.01 5.99 -29.67
C HIS A 119 -2.15 7.03 -28.54
N GLN A 120 -1.59 6.75 -27.36
CA GLN A 120 -1.52 7.67 -26.23
C GLN A 120 -0.09 8.23 -26.09
N ILE A 121 -0.03 9.51 -25.75
CA ILE A 121 1.18 10.23 -25.36
C ILE A 121 1.11 10.46 -23.85
N HIS A 122 2.19 10.12 -23.17
CA HIS A 122 2.30 10.21 -21.72
C HIS A 122 3.44 11.15 -21.32
N VAL A 123 3.11 12.11 -20.46
CA VAL A 123 4.06 13.01 -19.79
C VAL A 123 4.07 12.65 -18.31
N VAL A 124 5.26 12.47 -17.74
CA VAL A 124 5.42 12.15 -16.32
C VAL A 124 6.04 13.36 -15.62
N ILE A 125 5.33 13.91 -14.64
CA ILE A 125 5.78 15.04 -13.85
C ILE A 125 5.82 14.67 -12.36
N LYS A 126 6.85 15.14 -11.67
CA LYS A 126 6.95 15.11 -10.21
C LYS A 126 6.37 16.42 -9.67
N ILE A 127 5.45 16.32 -8.72
CA ILE A 127 4.88 17.46 -7.98
C ILE A 127 5.43 17.44 -6.55
N THR A 128 6.00 18.56 -6.14
CA THR A 128 6.39 18.81 -4.75
C THR A 128 5.35 19.74 -4.12
N ALA A 129 4.55 19.20 -3.21
CA ALA A 129 3.53 19.97 -2.50
C ALA A 129 4.16 20.82 -1.38
N PRO A 130 3.77 22.10 -1.23
CA PRO A 130 4.26 22.94 -0.14
C PRO A 130 3.74 22.44 1.22
N PRO A 131 4.51 22.62 2.32
CA PRO A 131 4.22 21.99 3.61
C PRO A 131 2.84 22.41 4.15
N TRP A 132 1.95 21.44 4.37
CA TRP A 132 0.55 21.68 4.74
C TRP A 132 0.40 22.08 6.22
N GLY A 133 1.03 21.36 7.14
CA GLY A 133 0.88 21.59 8.59
C GLY A 133 1.27 23.00 9.04
N THR A 134 2.27 23.62 8.40
CA THR A 134 2.73 24.99 8.72
C THR A 134 2.04 26.08 7.92
N ALA A 135 1.01 25.76 7.13
CA ALA A 135 0.33 26.71 6.26
C ALA A 135 -0.79 27.46 6.98
N VAL A 136 -0.91 28.76 6.71
CA VAL A 136 -2.07 29.55 7.14
C VAL A 136 -3.31 29.12 6.34
N LEU A 137 -4.49 29.13 6.94
CA LEU A 137 -5.76 28.71 6.32
C LEU A 137 -6.03 29.36 4.94
N ALA A 138 -5.65 30.62 4.74
CA ALA A 138 -5.73 31.28 3.43
C ALA A 138 -4.84 30.61 2.36
N GLN A 139 -3.63 30.17 2.72
CA GLN A 139 -2.74 29.40 1.85
C GLN A 139 -3.28 27.99 1.60
N LYS A 140 -3.89 27.34 2.61
CA LYS A 140 -4.59 26.05 2.46
C LYS A 140 -5.72 26.15 1.43
N LYS A 141 -6.56 27.19 1.52
CA LYS A 141 -7.59 27.52 0.51
C LYS A 141 -6.99 27.73 -0.89
N GLN A 142 -5.91 28.51 -1.01
CA GLN A 142 -5.25 28.77 -2.30
C GLN A 142 -4.70 27.48 -2.94
N ARG A 143 -4.11 26.58 -2.14
CA ARG A 143 -3.57 25.28 -2.58
C ARG A 143 -4.66 24.36 -3.12
N LEU A 144 -5.77 24.20 -2.39
CA LEU A 144 -6.91 23.41 -2.87
C LEU A 144 -7.53 24.00 -4.13
N ALA A 145 -7.72 25.33 -4.18
CA ALA A 145 -8.23 26.00 -5.39
C ALA A 145 -7.28 25.86 -6.59
N GLY A 146 -5.97 25.80 -6.37
CA GLY A 146 -4.97 25.53 -7.41
C GLY A 146 -5.05 24.10 -7.95
N PHE A 147 -5.13 23.13 -7.04
CA PHE A 147 -5.31 21.72 -7.40
C PHE A 147 -6.64 21.48 -8.14
N GLU A 148 -7.74 22.13 -7.70
CA GLU A 148 -9.02 22.05 -8.40
C GLU A 148 -8.97 22.69 -9.80
N ARG A 149 -8.29 23.84 -9.95
CA ARG A 149 -8.04 24.45 -11.27
C ARG A 149 -7.25 23.52 -12.19
N PHE A 150 -6.25 22.83 -11.66
CA PHE A 150 -5.46 21.83 -12.39
C PHE A 150 -6.34 20.64 -12.84
N LEU A 151 -7.15 20.05 -11.96
CA LEU A 151 -8.09 18.98 -12.34
C LEU A 151 -9.07 19.44 -13.42
N ARG A 152 -9.65 20.64 -13.27
CA ARG A 152 -10.53 21.25 -14.28
C ARG A 152 -9.81 21.52 -15.60
N ALA A 153 -8.51 21.81 -15.58
CA ALA A 153 -7.68 22.00 -16.77
C ALA A 153 -7.38 20.66 -17.47
N CYS A 154 -7.04 19.60 -16.72
CA CYS A 154 -6.91 18.24 -17.27
C CYS A 154 -8.19 17.82 -18.03
N VAL A 155 -9.36 18.01 -17.42
CA VAL A 155 -10.66 17.70 -18.04
C VAL A 155 -10.91 18.56 -19.29
N ARG A 156 -10.55 19.85 -19.27
CA ARG A 156 -10.72 20.76 -20.42
C ARG A 156 -9.80 20.39 -21.59
N GLU A 157 -8.55 20.05 -21.31
CA GLU A 157 -7.55 19.69 -22.31
C GLU A 157 -7.65 18.22 -22.75
N ASP A 158 -8.61 17.48 -22.16
CA ASP A 158 -9.01 16.12 -22.48
C ASP A 158 -7.91 15.08 -22.13
N ILE A 159 -7.16 15.38 -21.05
CA ILE A 159 -6.03 14.66 -20.46
C ILE A 159 -6.50 13.73 -19.33
N GLU A 160 -6.15 12.45 -19.44
CA GLU A 160 -6.31 11.45 -18.38
C GLU A 160 -5.18 11.58 -17.36
N LEU A 161 -5.52 11.92 -16.12
CA LEU A 161 -4.58 12.04 -15.00
C LEU A 161 -4.52 10.73 -14.20
N SER A 162 -3.31 10.25 -13.94
CA SER A 162 -3.05 9.18 -12.97
C SER A 162 -2.08 9.72 -11.92
N ILE A 163 -2.46 9.65 -10.65
CA ILE A 163 -1.64 10.11 -9.51
C ILE A 163 -1.03 8.88 -8.81
N SER A 164 0.26 8.93 -8.52
CA SER A 164 0.93 8.06 -7.55
C SER A 164 1.57 8.92 -6.46
N SER A 165 1.67 8.34 -5.26
CA SER A 165 2.37 8.93 -4.11
C SER A 165 3.37 7.91 -3.58
N GLU A 166 4.64 8.28 -3.50
CA GLU A 166 5.74 7.45 -3.02
C GLU A 166 6.27 8.09 -1.72
N GLN A 167 6.54 7.30 -0.68
CA GLN A 167 7.32 7.78 0.45
C GLN A 167 8.80 7.55 0.15
N VAL A 168 9.54 8.64 0.01
CA VAL A 168 10.97 8.68 -0.36
C VAL A 168 11.73 9.33 0.81
N PRO A 169 12.96 8.89 1.12
CA PRO A 169 13.78 9.56 2.13
C PRO A 169 13.93 11.06 1.87
N ASP A 170 13.83 11.87 2.92
CA ASP A 170 13.76 13.34 2.81
C ASP A 170 15.14 13.99 2.66
N PHE A 171 15.88 13.55 1.64
CA PHE A 171 17.12 14.17 1.20
C PHE A 171 16.85 15.58 0.66
N ARG A 172 17.32 16.61 1.37
CA ARG A 172 17.17 18.02 0.98
C ARG A 172 18.53 18.69 0.74
N PHE A 173 19.36 18.08 -0.11
CA PHE A 173 20.74 18.51 -0.37
C PHE A 173 20.87 20.01 -0.67
N GLU A 174 20.02 20.60 -1.52
CA GLU A 174 20.00 22.04 -1.79
C GLU A 174 19.86 22.89 -0.51
N LEU A 175 18.88 22.55 0.34
CA LEU A 175 18.60 23.27 1.58
C LEU A 175 19.69 23.01 2.65
N TRP A 176 20.31 21.83 2.64
CA TRP A 176 21.39 21.48 3.54
C TRP A 176 22.71 22.16 3.15
N ASN A 177 23.04 22.20 1.85
CA ASN A 177 24.16 22.94 1.29
C ASN A 177 23.99 24.45 1.56
N ALA A 178 22.85 25.05 1.17
CA ALA A 178 22.57 26.46 1.46
C ALA A 178 22.58 26.80 2.97
N LYS A 179 22.26 25.84 3.85
CA LYS A 179 22.45 25.99 5.30
C LYS A 179 23.92 25.89 5.71
N ARG A 180 24.70 24.97 5.12
CA ARG A 180 26.13 24.74 5.37
C ARG A 180 26.97 25.95 4.94
N ASP A 181 26.65 26.54 3.79
CA ASP A 181 27.40 27.63 3.16
C ASP A 181 27.14 29.01 3.80
N ARG A 182 26.03 29.16 4.53
CA ARG A 182 25.69 30.40 5.24
C ARG A 182 26.75 30.75 6.29
N VAL A 183 27.22 31.99 6.39
CA VAL A 183 28.18 32.38 7.44
C VAL A 183 27.50 32.30 8.82
N ALA A 184 28.15 31.63 9.77
CA ALA A 184 27.68 31.50 11.15
C ALA A 184 28.20 32.65 12.03
N ALA A 185 27.35 33.19 12.91
CA ALA A 185 27.72 34.33 13.77
C ALA A 185 28.69 33.95 14.90
N THR A 186 28.75 32.68 15.32
CA THR A 186 29.69 32.18 16.33
C THR A 186 30.08 30.72 16.05
N PRO A 187 31.26 30.26 16.51
CA PRO A 187 31.68 28.85 16.39
C PRO A 187 30.73 27.86 17.09
N GLY A 188 30.02 28.29 18.14
CA GLY A 188 29.02 27.47 18.82
C GLY A 188 27.78 27.22 17.97
N ILE A 189 27.29 28.27 17.28
CA ILE A 189 26.17 28.16 16.32
C ILE A 189 26.57 27.28 15.14
N GLU A 190 27.81 27.40 14.67
CA GLU A 190 28.35 26.56 13.59
C GLU A 190 28.37 25.07 13.96
N ARG A 191 28.88 24.71 15.14
CA ARG A 191 28.86 23.32 15.63
C ARG A 191 27.42 22.79 15.78
N LEU A 192 26.53 23.57 16.38
CA LEU A 192 25.11 23.18 16.51
C LEU A 192 24.42 22.99 15.16
N ARG A 193 24.75 23.82 14.18
CA ARG A 193 24.28 23.67 12.80
C ARG A 193 24.81 22.39 12.16
N HIS A 194 26.11 22.12 12.27
CA HIS A 194 26.72 20.91 11.70
C HIS A 194 26.08 19.65 12.28
N ASN A 195 25.96 19.57 13.62
CA ASN A 195 25.31 18.45 14.30
C ASN A 195 23.84 18.28 13.88
N ARG A 196 23.09 19.37 13.65
CA ARG A 196 21.70 19.30 13.16
C ARG A 196 21.60 18.84 11.70
N LEU A 197 22.51 19.28 10.83
CA LEU A 197 22.56 18.80 9.45
C LEU A 197 22.90 17.31 9.42
N GLN A 198 23.94 16.89 10.15
CA GLN A 198 24.33 15.48 10.27
C GLN A 198 23.20 14.61 10.86
N MET A 199 22.46 15.12 11.85
CA MET A 199 21.29 14.43 12.40
C MET A 199 20.19 14.25 11.33
N TRP A 200 19.86 15.28 10.54
CA TRP A 200 18.86 15.15 9.47
C TRP A 200 19.34 14.28 8.30
N GLU A 201 20.63 14.34 7.96
CA GLU A 201 21.28 13.46 6.98
C GLU A 201 21.18 12.00 7.44
N ASN A 202 21.51 11.69 8.69
CA ASN A 202 21.38 10.36 9.28
C ASN A 202 19.92 9.87 9.28
N LEU A 203 18.96 10.70 9.70
CA LEU A 203 17.54 10.34 9.69
C LEU A 203 17.02 10.02 8.27
N ALA A 204 17.51 10.74 7.25
CA ALA A 204 17.17 10.42 5.86
C ALA A 204 17.87 9.12 5.39
N CYS A 205 19.17 8.94 5.67
CA CYS A 205 19.91 7.73 5.32
C CYS A 205 19.35 6.46 5.98
N ASN A 206 18.82 6.57 7.20
CA ASN A 206 18.20 5.46 7.94
C ASN A 206 16.74 5.19 7.54
N ASN A 207 16.19 5.92 6.57
CA ASN A 207 14.76 5.90 6.21
C ASN A 207 13.79 6.31 7.33
N GLU A 208 14.28 6.95 8.41
CA GLU A 208 13.45 7.46 9.52
C GLU A 208 12.73 8.76 9.14
N ALA A 209 13.36 9.62 8.32
CA ALA A 209 12.77 10.83 7.78
C ALA A 209 12.30 10.60 6.33
N LEU A 210 11.00 10.35 6.17
CA LEU A 210 10.36 10.17 4.85
C LEU A 210 9.55 11.41 4.45
N ARG A 211 9.55 11.71 3.14
CA ARG A 211 8.63 12.67 2.51
C ARG A 211 7.74 11.99 1.48
N SER A 212 6.53 12.51 1.31
CA SER A 212 5.65 12.11 0.21
C SER A 212 6.06 12.84 -1.08
N GLU A 213 6.53 12.10 -2.07
CA GLU A 213 6.70 12.59 -3.44
C GLU A 213 5.47 12.19 -4.27
N TYR A 214 4.86 13.15 -4.96
CA TYR A 214 3.70 12.92 -5.81
C TYR A 214 4.13 12.90 -7.26
N ILE A 215 3.75 11.88 -8.01
CA ILE A 215 4.11 11.73 -9.41
C ILE A 215 2.83 11.56 -10.22
N PHE A 216 2.65 12.46 -11.17
CA PHE A 216 1.45 12.55 -12.00
C PHE A 216 1.83 12.11 -13.41
N ARG A 217 1.13 11.09 -13.93
CA ARG A 217 1.18 10.71 -15.34
C ARG A 217 -0.01 11.36 -16.05
N LEU A 218 0.28 12.33 -16.91
CA LEU A 218 -0.67 12.99 -17.80
C LEU A 218 -0.70 12.23 -19.13
N SER A 219 -1.86 11.70 -19.51
CA SER A 219 -2.03 10.86 -20.70
C SER A 219 -3.04 11.48 -21.65
N ILE A 220 -2.69 11.65 -22.92
CA ILE A 220 -3.56 12.22 -23.95
C ILE A 220 -3.50 11.38 -25.22
N TYR A 221 -4.63 11.16 -25.88
CA TYR A 221 -4.64 10.47 -27.17
C TYR A 221 -4.10 11.41 -28.26
N GLU A 222 -3.21 10.90 -29.11
CA GLU A 222 -2.57 11.68 -30.19
C GLU A 222 -3.61 12.31 -31.14
N ASN A 223 -4.72 11.62 -31.38
CA ASN A 223 -5.82 12.11 -32.21
C ASN A 223 -6.67 13.25 -31.59
N LYS A 224 -6.47 13.57 -30.31
CA LYS A 224 -7.09 14.73 -29.64
C LYS A 224 -6.22 15.99 -29.69
N ILE A 225 -4.97 15.87 -30.12
CA ILE A 225 -4.05 17.00 -30.21
C ILE A 225 -4.27 17.69 -31.56
N SER A 226 -4.84 18.90 -31.55
CA SER A 226 -5.03 19.67 -32.77
C SER A 226 -3.70 20.31 -33.18
N ILE A 227 -2.92 19.58 -33.97
CA ILE A 227 -1.68 20.09 -34.59
C ILE A 227 -2.05 21.27 -35.50
N ARG A 228 -1.50 22.46 -35.22
CA ARG A 228 -1.70 23.70 -35.98
C ARG A 228 -0.38 24.18 -36.57
N GLU A 229 -0.47 24.99 -37.62
CA GLU A 229 0.68 25.71 -38.16
C GLU A 229 0.98 26.91 -37.24
N ARG A 230 2.26 27.24 -37.08
CA ARG A 230 2.75 28.28 -36.17
C ARG A 230 3.80 29.15 -36.87
N ASP A 231 3.90 30.40 -36.41
CA ASP A 231 4.84 31.39 -36.94
C ASP A 231 6.30 31.14 -36.49
N ASP A 232 6.53 30.20 -35.56
CA ASP A 232 7.84 29.80 -35.01
C ASP A 232 8.42 28.53 -35.66
N GLU A 233 7.87 28.08 -36.78
CA GLU A 233 8.34 26.91 -37.54
C GLU A 233 9.60 27.20 -38.37
N PRO A 234 10.67 26.39 -38.28
CA PRO A 234 11.82 26.53 -39.15
C PRO A 234 11.54 26.07 -40.58
N ASP A 235 11.87 26.92 -41.57
CA ASP A 235 11.63 26.69 -43.00
C ASP A 235 12.31 25.42 -43.57
N ASP A 236 13.44 25.01 -42.98
CA ASP A 236 14.31 23.93 -43.50
C ASP A 236 13.94 22.50 -43.03
N LEU A 237 12.88 22.33 -42.22
CA LEU A 237 12.49 21.01 -41.68
C LEU A 237 11.73 20.13 -42.69
N SER A 238 11.92 18.81 -42.62
CA SER A 238 11.08 17.86 -43.37
C SER A 238 9.64 17.84 -42.86
N GLU A 239 8.67 17.44 -43.70
CA GLU A 239 7.24 17.33 -43.30
C GLU A 239 7.01 16.52 -42.02
N VAL A 240 7.86 15.52 -41.75
CA VAL A 240 7.76 14.66 -40.57
C VAL A 240 8.25 15.39 -39.32
N GLU A 241 9.34 16.14 -39.45
CA GLU A 241 9.91 16.96 -38.38
C GLU A 241 9.03 18.18 -38.09
N GLN A 242 8.44 18.82 -39.10
CA GLN A 242 7.43 19.87 -38.92
C GLN A 242 6.22 19.35 -38.14
N LYS A 243 5.67 18.18 -38.52
CA LYS A 243 4.56 17.55 -37.77
C LYS A 243 4.95 17.21 -36.32
N ARG A 244 6.19 16.74 -36.09
CA ARG A 244 6.73 16.50 -34.74
C ARG A 244 6.88 17.81 -33.96
N PHE A 245 7.44 18.85 -34.55
CA PHE A 245 7.61 20.18 -33.93
C PHE A 245 6.26 20.76 -33.49
N ARG A 246 5.29 20.82 -34.40
CA ARG A 246 3.92 21.29 -34.11
C ARG A 246 3.23 20.47 -33.01
N LEU A 247 3.43 19.14 -32.99
CA LEU A 247 2.93 18.25 -31.92
C LEU A 247 3.57 18.57 -30.56
N VAL A 248 4.90 18.70 -30.52
CA VAL A 248 5.67 19.01 -29.29
C VAL A 248 5.31 20.38 -28.74
N ALA A 249 5.12 21.37 -29.62
CA ALA A 249 4.70 22.73 -29.24
C ALA A 249 3.29 22.73 -28.61
N GLU A 250 2.29 22.11 -29.27
CA GLU A 250 0.92 22.02 -28.70
C GLU A 250 0.90 21.21 -27.40
N LEU A 251 1.72 20.14 -27.27
CA LEU A 251 1.90 19.40 -26.01
C LEU A 251 2.46 20.30 -24.91
N ARG A 252 3.47 21.12 -25.19
CA ARG A 252 4.06 22.07 -24.24
C ARG A 252 3.06 23.14 -23.81
N ASP A 253 2.28 23.68 -24.76
CA ASP A 253 1.24 24.67 -24.48
C ASP A 253 0.06 24.07 -23.69
N LYS A 254 -0.30 22.79 -23.93
CA LYS A 254 -1.27 22.05 -23.11
C LYS A 254 -0.74 21.78 -21.71
N LEU A 255 0.54 21.39 -21.58
CA LEU A 255 1.19 21.16 -20.31
C LEU A 255 1.20 22.44 -19.45
N GLY A 256 1.64 23.57 -20.01
CA GLY A 256 1.65 24.86 -19.32
C GLY A 256 0.25 25.33 -18.90
N ARG A 257 -0.75 25.22 -19.78
CA ARG A 257 -2.17 25.50 -19.45
C ARG A 257 -2.69 24.63 -18.30
N THR A 258 -2.25 23.38 -18.23
CA THR A 258 -2.70 22.42 -17.23
C THR A 258 -2.02 22.68 -15.88
N ILE A 259 -0.68 22.77 -15.87
CA ILE A 259 0.12 22.87 -14.65
C ILE A 259 0.08 24.27 -14.01
N GLY A 260 -0.18 25.34 -14.78
CA GLY A 260 -0.21 26.71 -14.24
C GLY A 260 -1.17 26.93 -13.05
N GLY A 261 -2.20 26.08 -12.89
CA GLY A 261 -3.05 26.07 -11.69
C GLY A 261 -2.32 25.63 -10.41
N LEU A 262 -1.39 24.68 -10.53
CA LEU A 262 -0.53 24.20 -9.43
C LEU A 262 0.52 25.25 -9.08
N GLU A 263 1.23 25.81 -10.06
CA GLU A 263 2.27 26.82 -9.86
C GLU A 263 1.72 28.07 -9.14
N GLN A 264 0.58 28.60 -9.59
CA GLN A 264 -0.11 29.74 -8.97
C GLN A 264 -0.52 29.50 -7.50
N SER A 265 -0.48 28.26 -7.05
CA SER A 265 -0.83 27.85 -5.68
C SER A 265 0.37 27.44 -4.82
N GLY A 266 1.59 27.63 -5.34
CA GLY A 266 2.84 27.37 -4.63
C GLY A 266 3.30 25.91 -4.66
N HIS A 267 2.75 25.09 -5.55
CA HIS A 267 3.32 23.77 -5.85
C HIS A 267 4.44 23.93 -6.87
N THR A 268 5.59 23.30 -6.63
CA THR A 268 6.65 23.19 -7.63
C THR A 268 6.54 21.85 -8.35
N TRP A 269 6.99 21.82 -9.60
CA TRP A 269 6.99 20.61 -10.41
C TRP A 269 8.29 20.47 -11.17
N SER A 270 8.64 19.23 -11.50
CA SER A 270 9.73 18.90 -12.41
C SER A 270 9.29 17.82 -13.40
N LEU A 271 9.91 17.83 -14.57
CA LEU A 271 9.65 16.90 -15.65
C LEU A 271 10.60 15.70 -15.50
N LEU A 272 10.07 14.47 -15.48
CA LEU A 272 10.86 13.25 -15.25
C LEU A 272 11.25 12.51 -16.54
N SER A 273 10.73 12.95 -17.67
CA SER A 273 10.77 12.21 -18.93
C SER A 273 12.04 12.45 -19.74
N GLY A 274 12.64 11.35 -20.19
CA GLY A 274 14.03 11.21 -20.64
C GLY A 274 14.71 9.99 -19.99
N PHE A 275 14.17 9.54 -18.86
CA PHE A 275 14.53 8.29 -18.16
C PHE A 275 13.27 7.48 -17.80
N ALA A 276 12.23 7.54 -18.65
CA ALA A 276 10.89 7.12 -18.25
C ALA A 276 10.76 5.59 -18.20
N THR A 277 11.43 4.84 -19.08
CA THR A 277 11.29 3.37 -19.05
C THR A 277 11.78 2.76 -17.71
N PRO A 278 13.01 3.01 -17.19
CA PRO A 278 13.47 2.47 -15.91
C PRO A 278 12.52 2.75 -14.73
N GLU A 279 11.99 3.96 -14.65
CA GLU A 279 11.08 4.37 -13.57
C GLU A 279 9.67 3.75 -13.72
N VAL A 280 9.20 3.55 -14.95
CA VAL A 280 7.95 2.82 -15.22
C VAL A 280 8.12 1.32 -14.95
N ILE A 281 9.28 0.74 -15.25
CA ILE A 281 9.62 -0.68 -14.98
C ILE A 281 9.71 -0.93 -13.46
N GLY A 282 10.50 -0.14 -12.73
CA GLY A 282 10.69 -0.29 -11.28
C GLY A 282 9.43 -0.05 -10.44
N ARG A 283 8.38 0.53 -11.04
CA ARG A 283 7.04 0.66 -10.45
C ARG A 283 6.06 -0.45 -10.83
N TRP A 284 6.40 -1.28 -11.82
CA TRP A 284 5.59 -2.43 -12.24
C TRP A 284 6.22 -3.77 -11.83
N TRP A 285 7.54 -3.82 -11.63
CA TRP A 285 8.30 -4.96 -11.09
C TRP A 285 9.15 -4.48 -9.92
N ASP A 286 8.98 -5.16 -8.78
CA ASP A 286 9.66 -5.03 -7.48
C ASP A 286 10.23 -3.65 -7.08
N ARG A 287 9.60 -3.07 -6.05
CA ARG A 287 9.99 -1.79 -5.44
C ARG A 287 11.45 -1.78 -4.95
N THR A 288 11.98 -2.93 -4.51
CA THR A 288 13.37 -3.04 -4.03
C THR A 288 14.38 -2.80 -5.16
N MET A 289 14.16 -3.34 -6.36
CA MET A 289 15.05 -3.15 -7.52
C MET A 289 15.16 -1.68 -7.96
N TRP A 290 14.10 -0.89 -7.75
CA TRP A 290 14.10 0.55 -8.04
C TRP A 290 14.90 1.35 -6.99
N GLU A 291 14.79 0.97 -5.72
CA GLU A 291 15.53 1.56 -4.60
C GLU A 291 17.03 1.18 -4.69
N GLU A 292 17.34 -0.07 -5.06
CA GLU A 292 18.69 -0.53 -5.41
C GLU A 292 19.28 0.24 -6.60
N TRP A 293 18.54 0.39 -7.71
CA TRP A 293 19.01 1.15 -8.89
C TRP A 293 19.30 2.62 -8.57
N LYS A 294 18.40 3.30 -7.82
CA LYS A 294 18.62 4.66 -7.31
C LYS A 294 19.87 4.74 -6.41
N SER A 295 20.11 3.75 -5.55
CA SER A 295 21.28 3.74 -4.66
C SER A 295 22.60 3.44 -5.39
N ALA A 296 22.53 2.70 -6.50
CA ALA A 296 23.66 2.37 -7.35
C ALA A 296 24.08 3.56 -8.25
N GLN A 297 23.14 4.35 -8.77
CA GLN A 297 23.41 5.56 -9.55
C GLN A 297 23.74 6.77 -8.66
N LYS A 298 24.84 6.65 -7.91
CA LYS A 298 25.43 7.81 -7.22
C LYS A 298 25.76 8.90 -8.25
N THR A 299 25.46 10.15 -7.87
CA THR A 299 25.67 11.40 -8.60
C THR A 299 24.91 11.60 -9.93
N TRP A 300 23.89 12.47 -9.89
CA TRP A 300 23.74 13.51 -10.92
C TRP A 300 24.77 14.61 -10.62
N SER A 301 26.04 14.32 -10.84
CA SER A 301 26.98 15.37 -11.21
C SER A 301 26.73 15.65 -12.68
N GLU A 302 26.54 16.92 -13.04
CA GLU A 302 26.92 17.33 -14.38
C GLU A 302 28.38 16.89 -14.56
N GLU A 303 28.68 16.21 -15.67
CA GLU A 303 30.06 15.95 -16.04
C GLU A 303 30.68 17.33 -16.30
N GLU A 304 31.41 17.86 -15.31
CA GLU A 304 32.38 18.92 -15.56
C GLU A 304 33.33 18.35 -16.62
N GLU A 305 33.23 18.88 -17.84
CA GLU A 305 34.07 18.46 -18.95
C GLU A 305 35.55 18.63 -18.54
N GLU A 306 36.22 17.53 -18.20
CA GLU A 306 37.67 17.52 -18.01
C GLU A 306 38.33 17.88 -19.36
N HIS A 307 38.56 19.19 -19.56
CA HIS A 307 39.30 19.72 -20.69
C HIS A 307 40.67 19.01 -20.79
N PRO A 308 40.94 18.23 -21.84
CA PRO A 308 42.12 17.37 -21.89
C PRO A 308 43.34 18.11 -22.49
N GLU A 309 43.79 19.18 -21.83
CA GLU A 309 44.99 19.96 -22.17
C GLU A 309 45.69 20.40 -20.84
N GLU A 310 46.98 20.17 -20.57
CA GLU A 310 48.07 19.58 -21.35
C GLU A 310 48.92 18.61 -20.51
N ILE A 311 49.45 17.56 -21.15
CA ILE A 311 50.58 16.78 -20.61
C ILE A 311 51.88 17.45 -21.06
N TYR A 312 52.63 18.06 -20.13
CA TYR A 312 54.06 18.26 -20.32
C TYR A 312 54.91 17.83 -19.11
N ALA A 313 55.86 16.97 -19.44
CA ALA A 313 56.68 16.14 -18.57
C ALA A 313 57.65 16.88 -17.62
N ALA A 314 57.90 16.22 -16.47
CA ALA A 314 59.21 15.96 -15.81
C ALA A 314 60.19 17.14 -15.53
N GLU A 315 60.93 17.22 -14.43
CA GLU A 315 61.58 16.18 -13.58
C GLU A 315 61.68 16.64 -12.09
N PRO A 316 62.12 15.77 -11.15
CA PRO A 316 62.07 16.04 -9.70
C PRO A 316 63.32 16.73 -9.14
N ASN A 317 63.22 17.34 -7.94
CA ASN A 317 64.29 17.32 -6.93
C ASN A 317 63.87 17.83 -5.52
N GLU A 318 64.12 16.97 -4.54
CA GLU A 318 64.47 17.13 -3.09
C GLU A 318 64.00 18.30 -2.18
N PRO A 319 63.91 18.04 -0.85
CA PRO A 319 63.36 18.98 0.13
C PRO A 319 64.43 19.88 0.80
N VAL A 320 64.01 21.07 1.25
CA VAL A 320 64.78 21.94 2.17
C VAL A 320 63.88 22.40 3.31
N ALA A 321 64.44 22.57 4.51
CA ALA A 321 63.72 22.81 5.75
C ALA A 321 64.19 24.08 6.50
N ILE A 322 63.36 24.52 7.47
CA ILE A 322 63.69 25.38 8.64
C ILE A 322 63.68 26.92 8.44
N ALA A 323 63.34 27.60 9.55
CA ALA A 323 63.34 29.04 9.89
C ALA A 323 62.04 29.79 9.53
N GLU A 324 61.19 30.21 10.47
CA GLU A 324 61.36 31.09 11.66
C GLU A 324 61.76 32.55 11.36
N THR A 325 60.95 33.46 11.94
CA THR A 325 61.07 34.93 12.21
C THR A 325 59.86 35.69 11.63
N SER A 326 58.94 36.38 12.33
CA SER A 326 58.90 37.21 13.56
C SER A 326 59.00 38.73 13.28
N PHE A 327 58.22 39.54 14.04
CA PHE A 327 58.09 41.02 14.00
C PHE A 327 57.24 41.61 12.84
N SER A 328 56.45 42.69 13.01
CA SER A 328 55.98 43.41 14.22
C SER A 328 54.86 44.43 13.92
N ASN A 329 54.27 44.95 15.00
CA ASN A 329 53.28 46.04 15.15
C ASN A 329 53.38 47.28 14.22
N ASP A 330 52.23 47.94 14.06
CA ASP A 330 51.91 49.39 14.25
C ASP A 330 50.66 49.67 13.36
N GLU A 331 49.43 49.91 13.84
CA GLU A 331 48.85 50.84 14.82
C GLU A 331 48.75 52.32 14.33
N VAL A 332 47.66 53.01 14.74
CA VAL A 332 47.31 54.45 14.59
C VAL A 332 46.45 54.91 13.38
N ASP A 333 45.14 54.68 13.50
CA ASP A 333 44.06 55.67 13.82
C ASP A 333 43.66 56.87 12.89
N HIS A 334 42.39 57.31 13.09
CA HIS A 334 41.70 58.58 12.72
C HIS A 334 41.17 58.74 11.25
N THR A 335 39.98 59.30 10.95
CA THR A 335 38.91 59.92 11.79
C THR A 335 37.53 59.99 11.10
N ALA A 336 36.47 59.82 11.92
CA ALA A 336 35.11 60.44 11.94
C ALA A 336 34.40 61.04 10.68
N ALA A 337 33.11 60.67 10.53
CA ALA A 337 32.00 61.60 10.23
C ALA A 337 30.61 61.07 10.71
N THR A 338 30.06 61.68 11.77
CA THR A 338 28.63 61.62 12.20
C THR A 338 27.76 62.59 11.34
N ALA A 339 26.42 62.65 11.30
CA ALA A 339 25.26 62.17 12.08
C ALA A 339 24.05 61.97 11.09
N ALA A 340 22.78 61.65 11.41
CA ALA A 340 21.93 61.95 12.58
C ALA A 340 20.63 61.07 12.65
N LEU A 341 20.21 60.73 13.88
CA LEU A 341 18.85 60.78 14.52
C LEU A 341 17.58 60.38 13.70
N SER A 342 16.79 59.34 14.04
CA SER A 342 15.84 59.11 15.18
C SER A 342 14.47 59.82 15.00
N ASP A 343 13.30 59.40 15.52
CA ASP A 343 12.84 58.41 16.55
C ASP A 343 11.61 57.61 16.03
N SER A 344 11.07 56.49 16.55
CA SER A 344 10.68 55.96 17.90
C SER A 344 9.29 56.41 18.45
N GLU A 345 8.46 55.41 18.82
CA GLU A 345 7.13 55.49 19.50
C GLU A 345 5.96 56.16 18.73
N LYS A 346 4.66 55.86 18.93
CA LYS A 346 3.93 55.29 20.09
C LYS A 346 2.59 54.60 19.71
N SER A 347 1.89 54.03 20.70
CA SER A 347 0.68 53.19 20.59
C SER A 347 -0.68 53.91 20.77
N GLU A 348 -1.75 53.24 20.30
CA GLU A 348 -3.15 53.23 20.79
C GLU A 348 -4.02 54.51 20.96
N SER A 349 -5.14 54.56 20.20
CA SER A 349 -6.53 54.73 20.69
C SER A 349 -7.49 54.33 19.55
N ARG A 350 -8.44 53.39 19.71
CA ARG A 350 -9.71 53.38 20.47
C ARG A 350 -10.80 54.31 19.91
N THR A 351 -11.78 53.71 19.21
CA THR A 351 -13.17 54.20 19.10
C THR A 351 -14.15 53.03 19.11
N GLU A 352 -15.04 53.01 20.10
CA GLU A 352 -16.38 52.40 20.02
C GLU A 352 -17.22 53.19 18.99
N THR A 353 -18.26 52.71 18.30
CA THR A 353 -19.45 51.90 18.65
C THR A 353 -19.93 51.11 17.39
N ALA A 354 -20.93 50.22 17.38
CA ALA A 354 -22.08 50.04 18.26
C ALA A 354 -22.53 48.57 18.39
N MET A 355 -23.25 48.29 19.49
CA MET A 355 -24.05 47.09 19.69
C MET A 355 -25.41 47.22 18.98
N GLU A 356 -25.97 46.10 18.53
CA GLU A 356 -27.40 45.83 18.72
C GLU A 356 -27.57 44.36 19.11
N GLU A 357 -28.53 44.08 19.99
CA GLU A 357 -28.74 42.79 20.64
C GLU A 357 -29.45 41.78 19.72
N VAL A 358 -29.41 40.49 20.10
CA VAL A 358 -30.62 39.71 20.42
C VAL A 358 -30.20 38.36 21.03
N ALA A 359 -30.79 38.04 22.18
CA ALA A 359 -30.68 36.75 22.86
C ALA A 359 -31.60 35.69 22.19
N THR A 360 -31.68 34.39 22.52
CA THR A 360 -31.41 33.68 23.78
C THR A 360 -31.48 32.16 23.53
N ALA A 361 -30.86 31.39 24.44
CA ALA A 361 -31.36 30.13 25.00
C ALA A 361 -31.26 28.80 24.22
N GLU A 362 -31.17 27.75 25.04
CA GLU A 362 -30.75 26.38 24.75
C GLU A 362 -31.91 25.37 24.83
N GLU A 363 -31.59 24.12 24.47
CA GLU A 363 -32.15 22.85 24.97
C GLU A 363 -33.60 22.41 24.66
N ASP A 364 -33.65 21.28 23.95
CA ASP A 364 -34.41 20.04 24.21
C ASP A 364 -35.91 20.03 24.56
N ILE A 365 -36.63 19.14 23.85
CA ILE A 365 -37.27 17.91 24.37
C ILE A 365 -38.23 17.39 23.29
N PHE A 366 -38.00 16.16 22.78
CA PHE A 366 -39.07 15.32 22.24
C PHE A 366 -38.77 13.84 22.42
N THR A 367 -39.28 13.28 23.51
CA THR A 367 -39.51 11.84 23.70
C THR A 367 -41.01 11.53 23.67
N THR A 368 -41.38 10.24 23.62
CA THR A 368 -42.75 9.68 23.45
C THR A 368 -43.23 9.77 21.99
N ALA A 369 -43.69 8.70 21.31
CA ALA A 369 -44.04 7.35 21.76
C ALA A 369 -43.82 6.31 20.63
N PHE A 370 -43.53 5.05 20.97
CA PHE A 370 -44.44 3.91 20.74
C PHE A 370 -43.86 2.60 21.28
N SER A 371 -44.63 1.91 22.11
CA SER A 371 -44.43 0.51 22.51
C SER A 371 -45.80 -0.20 22.46
N VAL A 372 -45.82 -1.53 22.64
CA VAL A 372 -46.99 -2.42 22.41
C VAL A 372 -47.26 -2.57 20.90
N ILE A 373 -47.24 -3.77 20.30
CA ILE A 373 -47.96 -5.00 20.70
C ILE A 373 -47.03 -6.21 20.79
N ALA A 374 -47.14 -6.96 21.88
CA ALA A 374 -46.67 -8.34 22.00
C ALA A 374 -47.85 -9.32 21.82
N ASN A 375 -47.58 -10.52 21.30
CA ASN A 375 -48.24 -11.82 21.57
C ASN A 375 -47.92 -12.85 20.47
N ASP A 376 -47.85 -14.16 20.71
CA ASP A 376 -47.60 -14.93 21.95
C ASP A 376 -47.28 -16.40 21.56
N GLN A 377 -46.73 -17.17 22.51
CA GLN A 377 -46.69 -18.63 22.60
C GLN A 377 -45.84 -19.47 21.63
N GLN A 378 -44.71 -19.93 22.17
CA GLN A 378 -44.10 -21.21 21.82
C GLN A 378 -44.01 -22.08 23.09
N SER A 379 -44.84 -23.12 23.21
CA SER A 379 -44.61 -24.26 24.13
C SER A 379 -45.63 -25.38 23.96
N GLN A 380 -45.18 -26.52 23.43
CA GLN A 380 -45.31 -27.81 24.13
C GLN A 380 -44.45 -28.87 23.43
N ALA A 381 -43.78 -29.70 24.24
CA ALA A 381 -42.89 -30.75 23.78
C ALA A 381 -43.41 -32.14 24.19
N THR A 382 -42.92 -33.15 23.45
CA THR A 382 -42.89 -34.59 23.76
C THR A 382 -44.19 -35.36 24.04
N LYS A 383 -44.47 -36.34 23.16
CA LYS A 383 -44.62 -37.75 23.57
C LYS A 383 -44.41 -38.68 22.36
N ALA A 384 -43.84 -39.85 22.62
CA ALA A 384 -43.43 -40.82 21.59
C ALA A 384 -44.32 -42.07 21.59
N SER A 385 -44.57 -42.67 20.42
CA SER A 385 -44.66 -44.15 20.24
C SER A 385 -44.92 -44.61 18.80
N SER A 386 -43.96 -45.37 18.26
CA SER A 386 -44.12 -46.65 17.53
C SER A 386 -45.07 -46.87 16.31
N ILE A 387 -44.45 -47.33 15.20
CA ILE A 387 -44.85 -48.46 14.31
C ILE A 387 -45.69 -48.23 13.02
N LYS A 388 -44.95 -48.23 11.89
CA LYS A 388 -45.10 -48.94 10.57
C LYS A 388 -46.29 -48.71 9.59
N ARG A 389 -45.86 -48.55 8.32
CA ARG A 389 -46.58 -48.67 7.00
C ARG A 389 -47.60 -47.53 6.73
N SER A 390 -47.77 -46.99 5.51
CA SER A 390 -47.29 -47.34 4.15
C SER A 390 -46.95 -46.10 3.30
N SER A 391 -46.48 -46.30 2.05
CA SER A 391 -46.15 -45.25 1.06
C SER A 391 -47.40 -44.60 0.42
N PRO A 392 -47.29 -43.67 -0.56
CA PRO A 392 -46.23 -42.70 -0.86
C PRO A 392 -46.76 -41.24 -0.97
N LYS A 393 -46.03 -40.25 -0.45
CA LYS A 393 -46.18 -38.85 -0.89
C LYS A 393 -44.89 -38.33 -1.50
N GLY A 394 -44.70 -38.65 -2.79
CA GLY A 394 -43.62 -38.07 -3.59
C GLY A 394 -43.78 -36.55 -3.62
N SER A 395 -42.84 -35.85 -3.00
CA SER A 395 -42.85 -34.40 -2.83
C SER A 395 -43.17 -33.67 -4.14
N LEU A 396 -44.15 -32.76 -4.10
CA LEU A 396 -44.52 -31.89 -5.23
C LEU A 396 -43.30 -31.11 -5.76
N LEU A 397 -42.39 -30.69 -4.87
CA LEU A 397 -41.11 -30.06 -5.23
C LEU A 397 -40.21 -30.99 -6.05
N GLY A 398 -40.15 -32.28 -5.74
CA GLY A 398 -39.34 -33.26 -6.51
C GLY A 398 -39.86 -33.46 -7.93
N LYS A 399 -41.20 -33.52 -8.10
CA LYS A 399 -41.84 -33.57 -9.43
C LYS A 399 -41.67 -32.26 -10.21
N LEU A 400 -41.71 -31.12 -9.52
CA LEU A 400 -41.43 -29.81 -10.10
C LEU A 400 -39.98 -29.76 -10.61
N TRP A 401 -39.01 -30.15 -9.79
CA TRP A 401 -37.59 -30.21 -10.15
C TRP A 401 -37.31 -31.15 -11.32
N SER A 402 -37.93 -32.34 -11.37
CA SER A 402 -37.77 -33.24 -12.53
C SER A 402 -38.28 -32.60 -13.82
N SER A 403 -39.43 -31.90 -13.76
CA SER A 403 -40.00 -31.21 -14.92
C SER A 403 -39.11 -30.05 -15.38
N ILE A 404 -38.66 -29.20 -14.45
CA ILE A 404 -37.75 -28.08 -14.73
C ILE A 404 -36.46 -28.58 -15.39
N ASN A 405 -35.86 -29.66 -14.88
CA ASN A 405 -34.62 -30.22 -15.43
C ASN A 405 -34.82 -30.80 -16.85
N ILE A 406 -35.99 -31.38 -17.15
CA ILE A 406 -36.34 -31.82 -18.51
C ILE A 406 -36.45 -30.62 -19.47
N TYR A 407 -37.18 -29.56 -19.10
CA TYR A 407 -37.28 -28.34 -19.91
C TYR A 407 -35.93 -27.63 -20.08
N PHE A 408 -35.10 -27.57 -19.04
CA PHE A 408 -33.75 -27.00 -19.09
C PHE A 408 -32.84 -27.77 -20.06
N LYS A 409 -32.85 -29.11 -20.02
CA LYS A 409 -32.11 -29.96 -20.97
C LYS A 409 -32.64 -29.88 -22.41
N ALA A 410 -33.92 -29.54 -22.60
CA ALA A 410 -34.48 -29.26 -23.93
C ALA A 410 -34.04 -27.87 -24.43
N ALA A 411 -34.12 -26.84 -23.59
CA ALA A 411 -33.68 -25.47 -23.90
C ALA A 411 -32.19 -25.41 -24.27
N ILE A 412 -31.31 -26.09 -23.52
CA ILE A 412 -29.87 -26.20 -23.85
C ILE A 412 -29.66 -26.86 -25.23
N ARG A 413 -30.45 -27.88 -25.59
CA ARG A 413 -30.38 -28.53 -26.90
C ARG A 413 -30.78 -27.57 -28.03
N HIS A 414 -31.88 -26.83 -27.87
CA HIS A 414 -32.30 -25.83 -28.84
C HIS A 414 -31.31 -24.66 -28.94
N PHE A 415 -30.75 -24.19 -27.83
CA PHE A 415 -29.75 -23.12 -27.81
C PHE A 415 -28.44 -23.53 -28.50
N LYS A 416 -27.93 -24.76 -28.25
CA LYS A 416 -26.77 -25.31 -28.98
C LYS A 416 -27.05 -25.48 -30.48
N ALA A 417 -28.28 -25.85 -30.86
CA ALA A 417 -28.68 -25.93 -32.27
C ALA A 417 -28.79 -24.55 -32.94
N ALA A 418 -29.28 -23.53 -32.21
CA ALA A 418 -29.35 -22.14 -32.68
C ALA A 418 -27.95 -21.53 -32.84
N LEU A 419 -27.03 -21.74 -31.89
CA LEU A 419 -25.63 -21.32 -32.00
C LEU A 419 -24.92 -21.96 -33.20
N LYS A 420 -25.13 -23.27 -33.45
CA LYS A 420 -24.61 -23.93 -34.67
C LYS A 420 -25.17 -23.36 -35.98
N LYS A 421 -26.36 -22.74 -35.97
CA LYS A 421 -26.91 -22.03 -37.14
C LYS A 421 -26.39 -20.59 -37.24
N GLY A 422 -26.28 -19.87 -36.12
CA GLY A 422 -25.75 -18.50 -36.07
C GLY A 422 -24.28 -18.39 -36.47
N ALA A 423 -23.46 -19.39 -36.13
CA ALA A 423 -22.03 -19.44 -36.50
C ALA A 423 -21.76 -19.48 -38.02
N ARG A 424 -22.79 -19.66 -38.87
CA ARG A 424 -22.67 -19.59 -40.34
C ARG A 424 -23.10 -18.24 -40.95
N LEU A 425 -23.66 -17.33 -40.15
CA LEU A 425 -24.26 -16.07 -40.60
C LEU A 425 -23.95 -14.93 -39.61
N GLY A 426 -22.74 -14.36 -39.68
CA GLY A 426 -22.30 -13.37 -38.67
C GLY A 426 -21.19 -12.40 -39.07
N GLY A 427 -20.74 -12.38 -40.33
CA GLY A 427 -19.75 -11.42 -40.80
C GLY A 427 -20.39 -10.11 -41.29
N LYS A 428 -20.64 -9.14 -40.40
CA LYS A 428 -20.75 -7.70 -40.74
C LYS A 428 -20.77 -6.79 -39.49
N LYS A 429 -19.95 -5.74 -39.51
CA LYS A 429 -19.83 -4.71 -38.46
C LYS A 429 -21.03 -3.75 -38.52
N GLY A 430 -21.49 -3.25 -37.37
CA GLY A 430 -22.45 -2.15 -37.24
C GLY A 430 -22.04 -1.19 -36.14
N LYS A 431 -22.02 0.13 -36.43
CA LYS A 431 -21.70 1.21 -35.47
C LYS A 431 -22.99 1.74 -34.80
N ALA A 432 -22.90 2.14 -33.53
CA ALA A 432 -23.82 3.08 -32.87
C ALA A 432 -22.97 3.93 -31.91
N SER A 433 -22.85 5.25 -32.05
CA SER A 433 -23.88 6.31 -31.92
C SER A 433 -24.17 6.63 -30.44
N LYS A 434 -23.70 7.82 -29.98
CA LYS A 434 -23.92 8.37 -28.64
C LYS A 434 -25.12 9.33 -28.66
N ILE A 435 -25.94 9.31 -27.61
CA ILE A 435 -26.84 10.43 -27.24
C ILE A 435 -26.78 10.57 -25.70
N PRO A 436 -26.51 11.77 -25.15
CA PRO A 436 -26.53 12.01 -23.71
C PRO A 436 -27.90 12.51 -23.24
N ARG A 437 -28.28 12.23 -21.98
CA ARG A 437 -29.32 13.02 -21.29
C ARG A 437 -29.08 13.13 -19.79
N LYS A 438 -29.13 14.38 -19.35
CA LYS A 438 -29.05 14.91 -17.98
C LYS A 438 -30.44 14.84 -17.32
N ILE A 439 -30.53 14.55 -16.01
CA ILE A 439 -31.66 14.83 -15.11
C ILE A 439 -31.12 14.87 -13.66
N VAL A 440 -31.86 15.50 -12.74
CA VAL A 440 -31.43 16.05 -11.44
C VAL A 440 -32.38 15.53 -10.33
N LEU A 441 -32.04 15.77 -9.04
CA LEU A 441 -32.86 15.60 -7.82
C LEU A 441 -32.97 14.13 -7.31
N GLU A 442 -33.10 13.81 -6.01
CA GLU A 442 -33.05 14.59 -4.76
C GLU A 442 -32.66 13.67 -3.57
N GLU A 443 -32.56 14.23 -2.35
CA GLU A 443 -31.98 13.59 -1.15
C GLU A 443 -32.92 12.66 -0.36
N SER A 444 -32.34 11.79 0.48
CA SER A 444 -32.70 11.68 1.91
C SER A 444 -31.70 10.78 2.67
N VAL A 445 -31.50 11.07 3.96
CA VAL A 445 -30.38 10.59 4.80
C VAL A 445 -30.88 9.67 5.92
N VAL A 446 -30.15 8.58 6.20
CA VAL A 446 -30.12 7.89 7.51
C VAL A 446 -28.71 7.34 7.76
N SER A 447 -28.12 7.66 8.91
CA SER A 447 -26.82 7.15 9.39
C SER A 447 -27.00 6.09 10.48
N THR A 448 -25.98 5.26 10.72
CA THR A 448 -25.87 4.45 11.94
C THR A 448 -24.41 4.05 12.18
N ASP A 449 -23.82 4.54 13.28
CA ASP A 449 -22.50 4.16 13.77
C ASP A 449 -22.57 2.90 14.65
N CYS A 450 -21.46 2.20 14.83
CA CYS A 450 -21.33 1.04 15.72
C CYS A 450 -19.96 1.01 16.41
N ASP A 451 -19.94 1.32 17.71
CA ASP A 451 -18.83 1.03 18.61
C ASP A 451 -18.75 -0.48 18.96
N ILE A 452 -17.58 -0.96 19.41
CA ILE A 452 -17.38 -2.36 19.83
C ILE A 452 -16.62 -2.43 21.16
N ASP A 453 -17.20 -3.15 22.13
CA ASP A 453 -16.77 -3.25 23.52
C ASP A 453 -15.45 -4.02 23.78
N PRO A 454 -14.77 -3.77 24.91
CA PRO A 454 -13.54 -4.46 25.31
C PRO A 454 -13.77 -5.91 25.76
N ILE A 455 -12.83 -6.79 25.40
CA ILE A 455 -12.85 -8.23 25.72
C ILE A 455 -12.34 -8.49 27.15
N ASP A 456 -13.10 -9.31 27.89
CA ASP A 456 -12.82 -9.73 29.26
C ASP A 456 -11.60 -10.69 29.34
N LYS A 457 -10.71 -10.46 30.31
CA LYS A 457 -9.38 -11.10 30.38
C LYS A 457 -9.35 -12.44 31.10
N ASP A 458 -10.33 -12.70 31.97
CA ASP A 458 -10.19 -13.73 33.02
C ASP A 458 -10.70 -15.13 32.60
N ASN A 459 -11.11 -15.32 31.34
CA ASN A 459 -11.83 -16.53 30.89
C ASN A 459 -11.16 -17.29 29.72
N ILE A 460 -9.88 -17.03 29.43
CA ILE A 460 -9.13 -17.73 28.38
C ILE A 460 -8.54 -19.03 28.92
N GLN A 461 -9.06 -20.18 28.47
CA GLN A 461 -8.45 -21.48 28.76
C GLN A 461 -7.18 -21.69 27.90
N TYR A 462 -6.08 -22.06 28.54
CA TYR A 462 -4.79 -22.31 27.91
C TYR A 462 -4.57 -23.81 27.65
N PRO A 463 -4.72 -24.30 26.41
CA PRO A 463 -4.32 -25.67 26.05
C PRO A 463 -2.79 -25.87 26.18
N SER A 464 -2.38 -27.04 26.63
CA SER A 464 -0.98 -27.38 26.90
C SER A 464 -0.14 -27.51 25.61
N SER A 465 0.71 -26.52 25.36
CA SER A 465 1.55 -26.43 24.15
C SER A 465 2.76 -27.37 24.21
N CYS A 466 3.11 -28.03 23.09
CA CYS A 466 4.26 -28.94 23.03
C CYS A 466 5.60 -28.27 22.64
N LEU A 467 5.62 -26.94 22.44
CA LEU A 467 6.86 -26.19 22.21
C LEU A 467 7.77 -26.32 23.44
N GLN A 468 8.98 -26.84 23.24
CA GLN A 468 9.98 -27.08 24.29
C GLN A 468 11.39 -26.90 23.72
N GLY A 469 12.31 -26.36 24.53
CA GLY A 469 13.69 -26.15 24.14
C GLY A 469 13.88 -25.00 23.15
N VAL A 470 14.98 -25.03 22.40
CA VAL A 470 15.43 -23.92 21.56
C VAL A 470 15.17 -24.21 20.08
N MET A 471 14.52 -23.28 19.39
CA MET A 471 14.27 -23.34 17.95
C MET A 471 14.74 -22.06 17.25
N LEU A 472 15.55 -22.21 16.20
CA LEU A 472 15.99 -21.10 15.35
C LEU A 472 15.06 -21.04 14.14
N LEU A 473 14.32 -19.96 13.95
CA LEU A 473 13.48 -19.75 12.79
C LEU A 473 14.24 -18.91 11.76
N THR A 474 14.24 -19.31 10.49
CA THR A 474 14.97 -18.59 9.44
C THR A 474 14.32 -18.79 8.06
N SER A 475 14.48 -17.81 7.16
CA SER A 475 14.14 -17.95 5.74
C SER A 475 15.00 -17.07 4.85
N ARG A 476 15.27 -17.56 3.63
CA ARG A 476 15.93 -16.85 2.52
C ARG A 476 15.23 -15.55 2.11
N THR A 477 13.93 -15.41 2.39
CA THR A 477 13.13 -14.21 2.08
C THR A 477 12.17 -13.89 3.22
N ALA A 478 11.39 -12.80 3.09
CA ALA A 478 10.34 -12.41 4.02
C ALA A 478 9.11 -13.35 3.98
N SER A 479 9.29 -14.64 4.27
CA SER A 479 8.23 -15.67 4.35
C SER A 479 7.37 -15.59 5.62
N GLY A 480 7.41 -14.46 6.34
CA GLY A 480 6.71 -14.27 7.63
C GLY A 480 7.35 -14.96 8.84
N VAL A 481 8.68 -15.07 8.89
CA VAL A 481 9.42 -15.71 10.00
C VAL A 481 9.03 -15.11 11.36
N SER A 482 9.16 -13.80 11.50
CA SER A 482 8.83 -13.02 12.71
C SER A 482 7.35 -13.10 13.10
N PHE A 483 6.47 -13.19 12.10
CA PHE A 483 5.03 -13.40 12.31
C PHE A 483 4.78 -14.78 12.94
N LEU A 484 5.40 -15.83 12.42
CA LEU A 484 5.30 -17.16 13.02
C LEU A 484 5.97 -17.22 14.39
N ALA A 485 7.17 -16.65 14.55
CA ALA A 485 7.88 -16.55 15.83
C ALA A 485 6.96 -15.97 16.92
N THR A 486 6.39 -14.79 16.63
CA THR A 486 5.48 -14.07 17.53
C THR A 486 4.22 -14.86 17.86
N ASN A 487 3.54 -15.43 16.85
CA ASN A 487 2.26 -16.11 17.06
C ASN A 487 2.40 -17.50 17.68
N VAL A 488 3.44 -18.25 17.32
CA VAL A 488 3.76 -19.53 17.95
C VAL A 488 4.16 -19.34 19.41
N ALA A 489 5.01 -18.34 19.72
CA ALA A 489 5.35 -18.01 21.10
C ALA A 489 4.11 -17.58 21.90
N ALA A 490 3.28 -16.71 21.32
CA ALA A 490 2.05 -16.22 21.94
C ALA A 490 1.03 -17.33 22.22
N ALA A 491 0.91 -18.30 21.31
CA ALA A 491 0.06 -19.47 21.51
C ALA A 491 0.64 -20.46 22.53
N ALA A 492 1.97 -20.59 22.58
CA ALA A 492 2.65 -21.49 23.49
C ALA A 492 2.73 -20.98 24.95
N SER A 493 2.76 -19.67 25.14
CA SER A 493 2.95 -18.98 26.43
C SER A 493 1.69 -18.93 27.30
N SER A 494 1.85 -19.06 28.60
CA SER A 494 0.78 -18.91 29.61
C SER A 494 1.33 -18.36 30.94
N PRO A 495 0.48 -18.01 31.93
CA PRO A 495 0.96 -17.62 33.25
C PRO A 495 1.87 -18.65 33.94
N GLU A 496 1.71 -19.94 33.61
CA GLU A 496 2.47 -21.06 34.18
C GLU A 496 3.67 -21.49 33.32
N LYS A 497 3.74 -21.05 32.05
CA LYS A 497 4.72 -21.50 31.07
C LYS A 497 5.35 -20.31 30.34
N GLN A 498 6.62 -20.06 30.60
CA GLN A 498 7.33 -18.91 30.03
C GLN A 498 7.96 -19.27 28.69
N VAL A 499 7.80 -18.38 27.70
CA VAL A 499 8.39 -18.53 26.37
C VAL A 499 9.17 -17.26 26.05
N ALA A 500 10.41 -17.43 25.62
CA ALA A 500 11.24 -16.34 25.14
C ALA A 500 11.23 -16.27 23.60
N ILE A 501 11.19 -15.07 23.05
CA ILE A 501 11.64 -14.76 21.70
C ILE A 501 12.97 -14.00 21.82
N ILE A 502 13.97 -14.40 21.04
CA ILE A 502 15.20 -13.64 20.81
C ILE A 502 15.09 -13.10 19.38
N ASP A 503 14.84 -11.80 19.24
CA ASP A 503 14.64 -11.17 17.95
C ASP A 503 15.98 -10.65 17.43
N CYS A 504 16.53 -11.33 16.42
CA CYS A 504 17.73 -10.91 15.72
C CYS A 504 17.40 -10.39 14.30
N SER A 505 16.13 -10.09 14.00
CA SER A 505 15.75 -9.52 12.71
C SER A 505 16.28 -8.08 12.59
N PRO A 506 16.74 -7.63 11.41
CA PRO A 506 17.27 -6.27 11.24
C PRO A 506 16.25 -5.16 11.52
N ASP A 507 14.97 -5.46 11.38
CA ASP A 507 13.82 -4.56 11.55
C ASP A 507 13.12 -4.71 12.92
N LEU A 508 13.59 -5.61 13.79
CA LEU A 508 12.98 -5.94 15.09
C LEU A 508 11.46 -6.19 14.97
N ALA A 509 11.07 -7.02 14.00
CA ALA A 509 9.68 -7.22 13.65
C ALA A 509 8.85 -7.82 14.79
N CYS A 510 9.45 -8.70 15.62
CA CYS A 510 8.74 -9.27 16.78
C CYS A 510 8.45 -8.20 17.86
N TYR A 511 9.33 -7.21 18.02
CA TYR A 511 9.06 -6.04 18.87
C TYR A 511 7.82 -5.27 18.39
N THR A 512 7.77 -4.96 17.09
CA THR A 512 6.63 -4.26 16.48
C THR A 512 5.32 -5.05 16.62
N PHE A 513 5.34 -6.37 16.40
CA PHE A 513 4.15 -7.21 16.46
C PHE A 513 3.62 -7.45 17.88
N LEU A 514 4.48 -7.35 18.91
CA LEU A 514 4.12 -7.56 20.32
C LEU A 514 3.74 -6.28 21.07
N ASN A 515 4.18 -5.12 20.57
CA ASN A 515 4.11 -3.83 21.27
C ASN A 515 4.40 -3.94 22.79
N PRO A 516 5.56 -4.51 23.17
CA PRO A 516 5.77 -5.00 24.53
C PRO A 516 6.23 -3.89 25.48
N VAL A 517 6.10 -4.12 26.79
CA VAL A 517 6.49 -3.17 27.83
C VAL A 517 7.88 -3.55 28.37
N SER A 518 8.76 -2.57 28.54
CA SER A 518 10.13 -2.79 29.04
C SER A 518 10.14 -3.50 30.39
N LYS A 519 10.97 -4.55 30.49
CA LYS A 519 11.19 -5.36 31.68
C LYS A 519 12.65 -5.22 32.11
N LYS A 520 12.90 -4.84 33.36
CA LYS A 520 14.27 -4.70 33.87
C LYS A 520 15.00 -6.05 33.85
N ILE A 521 16.13 -6.09 33.15
CA ILE A 521 17.15 -7.12 33.29
C ILE A 521 18.01 -6.74 34.51
N ASN A 522 18.14 -7.67 35.45
CA ASN A 522 18.97 -7.50 36.66
C ASN A 522 20.29 -8.29 36.59
N ASP A 523 20.56 -9.01 35.49
CA ASP A 523 21.81 -9.76 35.28
C ASP A 523 22.77 -8.96 34.39
N GLU A 524 23.91 -8.57 34.96
CA GLU A 524 25.00 -7.85 34.28
C GLU A 524 25.54 -8.62 33.05
N LYS A 525 25.43 -9.97 33.04
CA LYS A 525 25.85 -10.77 31.88
C LYS A 525 24.99 -10.55 30.64
N LEU A 526 23.79 -9.98 30.80
CA LEU A 526 22.81 -9.73 29.74
C LEU A 526 22.75 -8.23 29.36
N GLU A 527 23.74 -7.42 29.72
CA GLU A 527 23.81 -5.98 29.42
C GLU A 527 23.60 -5.60 27.94
N LYS A 528 23.98 -6.48 27.00
CA LYS A 528 23.78 -6.29 25.56
C LYS A 528 22.33 -6.45 25.07
N TRP A 529 21.46 -6.97 25.92
CA TRP A 529 20.07 -7.26 25.60
C TRP A 529 19.13 -6.28 26.30
N GLU A 530 17.93 -6.13 25.74
CA GLU A 530 16.80 -5.47 26.36
C GLU A 530 15.66 -6.48 26.44
N ALA A 531 15.05 -6.61 27.62
CA ALA A 531 13.94 -7.53 27.83
C ALA A 531 12.61 -6.78 27.84
N TRP A 532 11.60 -7.41 27.29
CA TRP A 532 10.25 -6.85 27.18
C TRP A 532 9.22 -7.92 27.51
N GLY A 533 8.14 -7.54 28.19
CA GLY A 533 7.00 -8.42 28.46
C GLY A 533 5.79 -8.01 27.61
N SER A 534 5.10 -8.98 27.01
CA SER A 534 3.87 -8.66 26.27
C SER A 534 2.75 -8.25 27.26
N PRO A 535 2.08 -7.09 27.06
CA PRO A 535 0.90 -6.71 27.86
C PRO A 535 -0.35 -7.53 27.51
N HIS A 536 -0.29 -8.32 26.43
CA HIS A 536 -1.39 -9.10 25.88
C HIS A 536 -1.24 -10.61 26.06
N VAL A 537 -0.03 -11.10 26.32
CA VAL A 537 0.25 -12.54 26.49
C VAL A 537 1.09 -12.77 27.77
N PRO A 538 0.47 -13.24 28.87
CA PRO A 538 1.20 -13.65 30.06
C PRO A 538 2.24 -14.74 29.76
N GLY A 539 3.42 -14.63 30.40
CA GLY A 539 4.54 -15.55 30.24
C GLY A 539 5.47 -15.25 29.04
N LEU A 540 5.06 -14.38 28.11
CA LEU A 540 5.82 -14.12 26.88
C LEU A 540 6.85 -13.01 27.11
N ILE A 541 8.12 -13.36 26.92
CA ILE A 541 9.26 -12.45 27.02
C ILE A 541 9.88 -12.29 25.63
N LEU A 542 10.20 -11.06 25.26
CA LEU A 542 10.98 -10.73 24.08
C LEU A 542 12.34 -10.19 24.53
N TYR A 543 13.40 -10.61 23.86
CA TYR A 543 14.74 -10.05 23.97
C TYR A 543 15.15 -9.44 22.64
N THR A 544 15.51 -8.15 22.67
CA THR A 544 16.10 -7.44 21.52
C THR A 544 17.55 -7.09 21.83
N PRO A 545 18.47 -7.19 20.85
CA PRO A 545 19.87 -6.82 21.05
C PRO A 545 20.04 -5.30 20.91
N LYS A 546 20.97 -4.70 21.66
CA LYS A 546 21.34 -3.27 21.52
C LYS A 546 22.30 -3.02 20.36
N ASP A 547 23.16 -4.00 20.09
CA ASP A 547 24.16 -4.03 19.03
C ASP A 547 24.08 -5.39 18.32
N PHE A 548 24.56 -5.52 17.09
CA PHE A 548 24.52 -6.79 16.34
C PHE A 548 25.09 -7.97 17.16
N PRO A 549 24.27 -8.98 17.52
CA PRO A 549 24.66 -9.96 18.52
C PRO A 549 25.57 -11.05 17.94
N THR A 550 26.65 -11.39 18.64
CA THR A 550 27.53 -12.51 18.24
C THR A 550 26.96 -13.87 18.65
N LEU A 551 27.44 -14.97 18.06
CA LEU A 551 27.12 -16.34 18.45
C LEU A 551 27.23 -16.55 19.97
N ARG A 552 28.25 -15.93 20.59
CA ARG A 552 28.48 -15.99 22.03
C ARG A 552 27.39 -15.26 22.81
N ASP A 553 26.94 -14.10 22.34
CA ASP A 553 25.90 -13.31 23.01
C ASP A 553 24.53 -14.01 22.95
N ILE A 554 24.19 -14.61 21.80
CA ILE A 554 22.97 -15.41 21.62
C ILE A 554 23.03 -16.69 22.47
N THR A 555 24.13 -17.45 22.39
CA THR A 555 24.32 -18.67 23.20
C THR A 555 24.23 -18.35 24.70
N LEU A 556 24.87 -17.27 25.15
CA LEU A 556 24.83 -16.86 26.56
C LEU A 556 23.42 -16.48 27.01
N LEU A 557 22.63 -15.78 26.19
CA LEU A 557 21.24 -15.48 26.53
C LEU A 557 20.39 -16.76 26.60
N ILE A 558 20.58 -17.70 25.66
CA ILE A 558 19.90 -19.00 25.68
C ILE A 558 20.24 -19.80 26.94
N ASP A 559 21.54 -19.93 27.27
CA ASP A 559 22.03 -20.73 28.40
C ASP A 559 21.62 -20.16 29.78
N ASN A 560 21.35 -18.84 29.87
CA ASN A 560 20.84 -18.19 31.09
C ASN A 560 19.31 -17.98 31.07
N SER A 561 18.59 -18.47 30.05
CA SER A 561 17.13 -18.33 29.97
C SER A 561 16.42 -19.41 30.80
N GLU A 562 15.67 -19.02 31.82
CA GLU A 562 14.82 -19.91 32.61
C GLU A 562 13.49 -20.27 31.92
N CYS A 563 13.34 -20.00 30.62
CA CYS A 563 12.09 -20.23 29.87
C CYS A 563 11.93 -21.69 29.41
N ASP A 564 10.69 -22.19 29.37
CA ASP A 564 10.35 -23.54 28.89
C ASP A 564 10.67 -23.77 27.41
N ALA A 565 10.64 -22.68 26.64
CA ALA A 565 11.03 -22.65 25.23
C ALA A 565 11.63 -21.30 24.84
N VAL A 566 12.55 -21.34 23.88
CA VAL A 566 13.19 -20.16 23.29
C VAL A 566 13.07 -20.24 21.76
N LEU A 567 12.46 -19.23 21.17
CA LEU A 567 12.40 -19.04 19.71
C LEU A 567 13.40 -17.95 19.33
N VAL A 568 14.31 -18.23 18.41
CA VAL A 568 15.25 -17.24 17.88
C VAL A 568 14.79 -16.87 16.49
N ASP A 569 14.38 -15.63 16.26
CA ASP A 569 14.09 -15.11 14.93
C ASP A 569 15.41 -14.68 14.29
N LEU A 570 15.92 -15.49 13.36
CA LEU A 570 17.30 -15.43 12.90
C LEU A 570 17.35 -15.19 11.38
N PRO A 571 17.80 -14.00 10.92
CA PRO A 571 17.88 -13.71 9.49
C PRO A 571 18.83 -14.70 8.80
N TRP A 572 18.51 -15.06 7.55
CA TRP A 572 19.28 -16.07 6.81
C TRP A 572 20.76 -15.73 6.65
N GLU A 573 21.04 -14.43 6.52
CA GLU A 573 22.36 -13.83 6.32
C GLU A 573 23.18 -13.72 7.61
N TYR A 574 22.63 -14.14 8.76
CA TYR A 574 23.36 -14.12 10.02
C TYR A 574 24.67 -14.93 9.92
N PRO A 575 25.86 -14.32 10.10
CA PRO A 575 27.14 -14.95 9.71
C PRO A 575 27.39 -16.31 10.38
N GLU A 576 27.00 -16.45 11.64
CA GLU A 576 27.26 -17.65 12.45
C GLU A 576 26.03 -18.60 12.48
N ARG A 577 25.06 -18.44 11.55
CA ARG A 577 23.80 -19.23 11.49
C ARG A 577 24.05 -20.73 11.45
N GLN A 578 25.04 -21.16 10.66
CA GLN A 578 25.39 -22.59 10.56
C GLN A 578 26.00 -23.15 11.86
N GLU A 579 26.63 -22.31 12.69
CA GLU A 579 27.19 -22.74 13.98
C GLU A 579 26.11 -22.84 15.05
N LEU A 580 25.17 -21.89 15.07
CA LEU A 580 23.94 -22.00 15.87
C LEU A 580 23.14 -23.25 15.49
N GLY A 581 22.96 -23.52 14.19
CA GLY A 581 22.22 -24.68 13.69
C GLY A 581 22.87 -26.05 13.94
N LYS A 582 24.16 -26.08 14.32
CA LYS A 582 24.82 -27.31 14.83
C LYS A 582 24.48 -27.59 16.30
N ARG A 583 24.04 -26.59 17.06
CA ARG A 583 23.71 -26.68 18.50
C ARG A 583 22.21 -26.77 18.77
N TYR A 584 21.43 -26.02 18.01
CA TYR A 584 19.99 -25.85 18.23
C TYR A 584 19.20 -26.24 16.98
N LYS A 585 17.91 -26.55 17.18
CA LYS A 585 17.03 -27.02 16.13
C LYS A 585 16.68 -25.88 15.17
N THR A 586 17.12 -25.96 13.93
CA THR A 586 16.85 -24.95 12.89
C THR A 586 15.58 -25.31 12.10
N VAL A 587 14.74 -24.32 11.89
CA VAL A 587 13.47 -24.40 11.16
C VAL A 587 13.53 -23.45 9.97
N GLY A 588 13.39 -24.00 8.76
CA GLY A 588 13.21 -23.22 7.55
C GLY A 588 11.73 -22.85 7.38
N VAL A 589 11.41 -21.56 7.33
CA VAL A 589 10.06 -21.09 7.02
C VAL A 589 9.95 -20.89 5.51
N ILE A 590 8.96 -21.53 4.90
CA ILE A 590 8.70 -21.49 3.45
C ILE A 590 7.28 -20.95 3.25
N ASP A 591 7.06 -20.20 2.18
CA ASP A 591 5.75 -19.72 1.75
C ASP A 591 5.30 -20.50 0.49
N ALA A 592 4.01 -20.48 0.18
CA ALA A 592 3.47 -21.01 -1.07
C ALA A 592 3.80 -20.13 -2.31
N ASP A 593 4.37 -18.94 -2.11
CA ASP A 593 4.79 -18.07 -3.21
C ASP A 593 5.95 -18.68 -4.04
N TYR A 594 5.80 -18.61 -5.36
CA TYR A 594 6.77 -19.15 -6.32
C TYR A 594 8.16 -18.51 -6.20
N HIS A 595 8.24 -17.19 -6.01
CA HIS A 595 9.51 -16.48 -5.85
C HIS A 595 10.19 -16.91 -4.57
N HIS A 596 9.44 -17.09 -3.47
CA HIS A 596 9.97 -17.63 -2.22
C HIS A 596 10.54 -19.05 -2.41
N TRP A 597 9.83 -19.94 -3.11
CA TRP A 597 10.33 -21.28 -3.42
C TRP A 597 11.64 -21.27 -4.23
N THR A 598 11.75 -20.45 -5.29
CA THR A 598 12.96 -20.42 -6.13
C THR A 598 14.23 -20.02 -5.38
N GLN A 599 14.14 -19.32 -4.25
CA GLN A 599 15.31 -18.98 -3.42
C GLN A 599 15.82 -20.18 -2.61
N TRP A 600 14.94 -21.13 -2.28
CA TRP A 600 15.29 -22.43 -1.67
C TRP A 600 15.86 -23.43 -2.69
N GLU A 601 15.46 -23.33 -3.96
CA GLU A 601 16.08 -24.08 -5.07
C GLU A 601 17.54 -23.64 -5.34
N LYS A 602 17.88 -22.38 -5.05
CA LYS A 602 19.25 -21.86 -5.12
C LYS A 602 20.13 -22.25 -3.92
N CYS A 603 19.58 -22.82 -2.85
CA CYS A 603 20.40 -23.31 -1.74
C CYS A 603 21.28 -24.49 -2.20
N ASN A 604 22.49 -24.60 -1.65
CA ASN A 604 23.28 -25.81 -1.82
C ASN A 604 22.82 -26.92 -0.84
N GLN A 605 23.32 -28.13 -1.02
CA GLN A 605 22.90 -29.29 -0.22
C GLN A 605 23.32 -29.18 1.26
N GLU A 606 24.40 -28.46 1.57
CA GLU A 606 24.90 -28.24 2.94
C GLU A 606 24.02 -27.24 3.69
N GLU A 607 23.61 -26.15 3.04
CA GLU A 607 22.66 -25.19 3.58
C GLU A 607 21.30 -25.84 3.89
N ILE A 608 20.81 -26.71 3.00
CA ILE A 608 19.60 -27.51 3.24
C ILE A 608 19.81 -28.51 4.37
N GLY A 609 20.99 -29.14 4.45
CA GLY A 609 21.39 -30.02 5.55
C GLY A 609 21.40 -29.32 6.91
N SER A 610 21.58 -27.99 6.96
CA SER A 610 21.49 -27.20 8.20
C SER A 610 20.05 -27.03 8.73
N ILE A 611 19.03 -27.36 7.93
CA ILE A 611 17.61 -27.22 8.29
C ILE A 611 17.08 -28.55 8.85
N ASN A 612 16.63 -28.54 10.12
CA ASN A 612 16.10 -29.74 10.78
C ASN A 612 14.61 -29.94 10.50
N GLU A 613 13.83 -28.87 10.41
CA GLU A 613 12.40 -28.91 10.09
C GLU A 613 12.02 -27.81 9.11
N VAL A 614 10.92 -28.01 8.38
CA VAL A 614 10.34 -27.02 7.47
C VAL A 614 8.94 -26.68 7.97
N TRP A 615 8.63 -25.39 8.09
CA TRP A 615 7.28 -24.89 8.35
C TRP A 615 6.77 -24.16 7.12
N LEU A 616 5.53 -24.43 6.73
CA LEU A 616 4.89 -23.83 5.55
C LEU A 616 3.90 -22.75 5.99
N ASN A 617 4.03 -21.54 5.46
CA ASN A 617 3.21 -20.38 5.78
C ASN A 617 2.23 -20.05 4.64
N MET A 618 1.18 -19.28 4.97
CA MET A 618 0.15 -18.73 4.08
C MET A 618 -0.49 -19.74 3.10
N VAL A 619 -0.67 -21.00 3.50
CA VAL A 619 -1.03 -22.10 2.59
C VAL A 619 -2.44 -22.67 2.79
N ASP A 620 -3.18 -22.98 1.73
CA ASP A 620 -4.44 -23.73 1.82
C ASP A 620 -4.23 -25.27 1.80
N ASP A 621 -5.27 -26.05 2.08
CA ASP A 621 -5.19 -27.53 2.16
C ASP A 621 -4.87 -28.24 0.83
N GLU A 622 -5.06 -27.57 -0.31
CA GLU A 622 -4.72 -28.11 -1.63
C GLU A 622 -3.24 -27.85 -1.92
N MET A 623 -2.81 -26.60 -1.78
CA MET A 623 -1.42 -26.17 -1.95
C MET A 623 -0.49 -26.82 -0.92
N LYS A 624 -0.94 -27.07 0.32
CA LYS A 624 -0.19 -27.79 1.35
C LYS A 624 0.25 -29.18 0.90
N LYS A 625 -0.55 -29.86 0.07
CA LYS A 625 -0.19 -31.19 -0.46
C LYS A 625 0.89 -31.07 -1.52
N LEU A 626 0.71 -30.16 -2.48
CA LEU A 626 1.67 -29.90 -3.56
C LEU A 626 3.03 -29.44 -3.01
N MET A 627 3.03 -28.49 -2.07
CA MET A 627 4.25 -28.01 -1.43
C MET A 627 4.91 -29.09 -0.57
N ASN A 628 4.15 -29.98 0.08
CA ASN A 628 4.74 -31.10 0.82
C ASN A 628 5.48 -32.09 -0.09
N GLU A 629 5.03 -32.32 -1.32
CA GLU A 629 5.76 -33.14 -2.30
C GLU A 629 7.10 -32.50 -2.68
N LEU A 630 7.09 -31.18 -2.97
CA LEU A 630 8.30 -30.41 -3.28
C LEU A 630 9.28 -30.33 -2.10
N ILE A 631 8.77 -30.09 -0.88
CA ILE A 631 9.57 -30.05 0.35
C ILE A 631 10.15 -31.44 0.67
N GLN A 632 9.38 -32.51 0.46
CA GLN A 632 9.84 -33.90 0.63
C GLN A 632 10.96 -34.26 -0.38
N GLU A 633 10.86 -33.80 -1.63
CA GLU A 633 11.92 -33.96 -2.62
C GLU A 633 13.19 -33.18 -2.23
N ARG A 634 13.03 -31.92 -1.81
CA ARG A 634 14.14 -30.98 -1.58
C ARG A 634 14.86 -31.17 -0.25
N PHE A 635 14.13 -31.43 0.84
CA PHE A 635 14.63 -31.54 2.22
C PHE A 635 14.65 -32.98 2.76
N GLY A 636 14.16 -33.95 1.98
CA GLY A 636 14.05 -35.35 2.37
C GLY A 636 12.98 -35.65 3.44
N ARG A 637 12.14 -34.67 3.79
CA ARG A 637 11.12 -34.72 4.85
C ARG A 637 9.94 -33.81 4.49
N PRO A 638 8.70 -34.06 4.96
CA PRO A 638 7.57 -33.16 4.71
C PRO A 638 7.65 -31.92 5.62
N ALA A 639 6.79 -30.94 5.40
CA ALA A 639 6.64 -29.82 6.33
C ALA A 639 6.11 -30.33 7.69
N ALA A 640 6.81 -29.98 8.77
CA ALA A 640 6.45 -30.36 10.14
C ALA A 640 5.24 -29.58 10.67
N ALA A 641 4.97 -28.40 10.10
CA ALA A 641 3.78 -27.60 10.36
C ALA A 641 3.36 -26.84 9.11
N ALA A 642 2.07 -26.49 9.03
CA ALA A 642 1.52 -25.67 7.96
C ALA A 642 0.50 -24.68 8.54
N PHE A 643 0.67 -23.40 8.22
CA PHE A 643 -0.14 -22.29 8.71
C PHE A 643 -0.92 -21.69 7.53
N PRO A 644 -2.27 -21.61 7.60
CA PRO A 644 -3.05 -21.01 6.53
C PRO A 644 -2.88 -19.49 6.46
N PHE A 645 -3.28 -18.92 5.33
CA PHE A 645 -3.42 -17.47 5.20
C PHE A 645 -4.51 -16.96 6.15
N TYR A 646 -4.20 -15.92 6.92
CA TYR A 646 -5.10 -15.32 7.90
C TYR A 646 -5.47 -13.88 7.49
N PRO A 647 -6.61 -13.65 6.82
CA PRO A 647 -6.99 -12.31 6.33
C PRO A 647 -7.07 -11.26 7.45
N GLU A 648 -7.45 -11.68 8.66
CA GLU A 648 -7.61 -10.78 9.81
C GLU A 648 -6.30 -10.46 10.52
N ALA A 649 -5.21 -11.23 10.30
CA ALA A 649 -3.98 -11.08 11.07
C ALA A 649 -3.38 -9.66 10.96
N MET A 650 -3.49 -9.03 9.78
CA MET A 650 -3.06 -7.64 9.56
C MET A 650 -3.72 -6.64 10.52
N LYS A 651 -5.01 -6.83 10.85
CA LYS A 651 -5.74 -5.97 11.79
C LYS A 651 -5.19 -6.09 13.22
N TRP A 652 -4.81 -7.31 13.63
CA TRP A 652 -4.25 -7.57 14.96
C TRP A 652 -2.81 -7.07 15.07
N ILE A 653 -1.98 -7.31 14.05
CA ILE A 653 -0.62 -6.78 13.95
C ILE A 653 -0.62 -5.24 14.06
N PHE A 654 -1.52 -4.56 13.33
CA PHE A 654 -1.64 -3.10 13.40
C PHE A 654 -2.05 -2.57 14.79
N GLN A 655 -2.68 -3.40 15.62
CA GLN A 655 -3.01 -3.08 17.02
C GLN A 655 -1.86 -3.40 18.00
N GLY A 656 -0.70 -3.87 17.52
CA GLY A 656 0.39 -4.35 18.37
C GLY A 656 0.03 -5.64 19.11
N ARG A 657 -0.79 -6.51 18.49
CA ARG A 657 -1.29 -7.74 19.11
C ARG A 657 -0.97 -8.95 18.23
N PRO A 658 -0.33 -10.00 18.79
CA PRO A 658 -0.26 -11.29 18.12
C PRO A 658 -1.67 -11.79 17.77
N PHE A 659 -1.87 -12.23 16.53
CA PHE A 659 -3.14 -12.82 16.09
C PHE A 659 -3.53 -14.06 16.92
N ALA A 660 -2.55 -14.81 17.43
CA ALA A 660 -2.71 -15.92 18.37
C ALA A 660 -3.29 -15.55 19.75
N VAL A 661 -3.49 -14.26 20.06
CA VAL A 661 -4.32 -13.82 21.19
C VAL A 661 -5.79 -14.18 20.95
N HIS A 662 -6.25 -14.20 19.69
CA HIS A 662 -7.62 -14.58 19.36
C HIS A 662 -7.83 -16.09 19.61
N PRO A 663 -8.80 -16.52 20.46
CA PRO A 663 -8.92 -17.91 20.89
C PRO A 663 -9.07 -18.93 19.75
N GLN A 664 -9.79 -18.56 18.68
CA GLN A 664 -9.97 -19.43 17.51
C GLN A 664 -8.69 -19.56 16.67
N ALA A 665 -7.87 -18.50 16.61
CA ALA A 665 -6.60 -18.51 15.88
C ALA A 665 -5.52 -19.25 16.66
N ARG A 666 -5.51 -19.13 17.99
CA ARG A 666 -4.53 -19.73 18.90
C ARG A 666 -4.35 -21.24 18.66
N ALA A 667 -5.45 -21.95 18.41
CA ALA A 667 -5.45 -23.38 18.11
C ALA A 667 -4.54 -23.74 16.92
N SER A 668 -4.50 -22.90 15.88
CA SER A 668 -3.73 -23.13 14.66
C SER A 668 -2.22 -22.91 14.82
N PHE A 669 -1.79 -22.25 15.91
CA PHE A 669 -0.38 -22.02 16.24
C PHE A 669 0.16 -22.99 17.31
N LEU A 670 -0.67 -23.94 17.75
CA LEU A 670 -0.29 -24.97 18.71
C LEU A 670 0.06 -26.26 17.99
N PHE A 671 1.34 -26.64 18.04
CA PHE A 671 1.78 -27.94 17.58
C PHE A 671 1.12 -29.05 18.43
N LEU A 672 0.27 -29.88 17.81
CA LEU A 672 -0.21 -31.11 18.40
C LEU A 672 0.80 -32.23 18.10
N LYS A 673 1.51 -32.66 19.15
CA LYS A 673 2.52 -33.74 19.08
C LYS A 673 1.84 -35.09 18.83
N GLY A 674 1.55 -35.38 17.56
CA GLY A 674 0.88 -36.62 17.14
C GLY A 674 0.11 -36.54 15.83
N GLU A 675 -0.15 -35.35 15.27
CA GLU A 675 -0.84 -35.19 13.97
C GLU A 675 0.13 -35.12 12.78
N SER A 676 1.19 -35.93 12.82
CA SER A 676 1.91 -36.35 11.61
C SER A 676 1.10 -37.43 10.91
N ALA A 677 0.56 -37.12 9.72
CA ALA A 677 -0.21 -38.04 8.88
C ALA A 677 0.64 -39.20 8.33
#